data_AF-A0A3P9PL32-F1
#
_entry.id   AF-A0A3P9PL32-F1
#
_cell.length_a   1.000
_cell.length_b   1.000
_cell.length_c   1.000
_cell.angle_alpha   90.00
_cell.angle_beta   90.00
_cell.angle_gamma   90.00
#
_symmetry.space_group_name_H-M   'P 1'
#
loop_
_entity.id
_entity.type
_entity.pdbx_description
1 polymer ?
#
loop_
_entity_poly.entity_id
_entity_poly.type
_entity_poly.pdbx_seq_one_letter_code
_entity_poly.pdbx_strand_id
1 'polypeptide(L)'
;VKKLKEQLAQALTSSAGDSAPGGPQPLLGKNYMAAVRLWKKQNEEKKILLKKVAQLEEAWTQKDKFIHSSRMIIKFREDHISRLEKKLKAGESSTTEFESQALIDQLKKEIKILGDQVDHHPKMTRYAAENYSLREENRLLRSLESVIKCEEVSTQVAAELEEAFRKALESEKLTPGKTADSASAATIEKLNAKLLQKQSDLTAVLQAFEEYKDVTKKQLSQLQSDKRYLEKSNRHLENILEATHAHKKHEVSELNRIHVETIKILSTPTKAYNLRSRLIPLSSPEHLNGIEKDGEDIWSEQLPSDMTEMALTEELCQVQDQVSRVQTQLNEEEMNNSKLLQQIAKLEEQIAVISQESDQKEKVRVTPEVTQMLFVSEKQAAEVLRSEIQDLRLVLQSSDKELTSVKNGLRETQREHQEEMSRLSSNLIGTQLQLDKVQLEWEQLLEQHRTLQDSFDQLQAEAKFDADQARQELCDTQKEVDQLKAEVLVMETLNFATIFLKSGRVFLKLEILKAAETLTMHSYLSVLLFLLQTPCGFGSFNRDLTEVLESQERELENRRSSMMTMELLLAELNSERSAKNEEIQRLKENEVLRRQNEKLSEENGKLVGHKNHKQRIEYLVKLKKDNTRLQEENEKLRTEISLMRDDSAILPPDMM
;
A
#
# COMPACT_ATOMS: atom_id res chain seq x y z
N VAL A 1 2.66 2.50 41.80
CA VAL A 1 2.13 3.87 41.99
C VAL A 1 1.93 4.25 43.46
N LYS A 2 1.06 3.60 44.25
CA LYS A 2 0.82 3.97 45.68
C LYS A 2 2.11 4.01 46.52
N LYS A 3 2.89 2.92 46.48
CA LYS A 3 4.22 2.79 47.10
C LYS A 3 5.23 3.89 46.70
N LEU A 4 5.18 4.35 45.44
CA LEU A 4 6.02 5.47 44.94
C LEU A 4 5.54 6.84 45.44
N LYS A 5 4.22 7.03 45.65
CA LYS A 5 3.69 8.24 46.28
C LYS A 5 4.06 8.29 47.77
N GLU A 6 4.03 7.15 48.46
CA GLU A 6 4.51 7.03 49.84
C GLU A 6 6.01 7.32 49.94
N GLN A 7 6.84 6.76 49.05
CA GLN A 7 8.28 7.06 49.00
C GLN A 7 8.58 8.54 48.69
N LEU A 8 7.81 9.19 47.80
CA LEU A 8 7.97 10.61 47.52
C LEU A 8 7.54 11.48 48.73
N ALA A 9 6.46 11.10 49.42
CA ALA A 9 6.02 11.79 50.64
C ALA A 9 7.05 11.63 51.77
N GLN A 10 7.65 10.45 51.93
CA GLN A 10 8.73 10.18 52.88
C GLN A 10 10.02 10.94 52.54
N ALA A 11 10.37 11.09 51.25
CA ALA A 11 11.51 11.89 50.83
C ALA A 11 11.29 13.40 51.05
N LEU A 12 10.06 13.88 50.87
CA LEU A 12 9.70 15.28 51.12
C LEU A 12 9.65 15.62 52.62
N THR A 13 9.29 14.67 53.49
CA THR A 13 9.32 14.87 54.95
C THR A 13 10.71 14.69 55.56
N SER A 14 11.57 13.83 55.00
CA SER A 14 12.95 13.69 55.47
C SER A 14 13.89 14.83 55.02
N SER A 15 13.56 15.51 53.92
CA SER A 15 14.32 16.68 53.43
C SER A 15 14.00 18.00 54.16
N ALA A 16 13.17 17.97 55.21
CA ALA A 16 12.75 19.16 55.96
C ALA A 16 13.64 19.53 57.15
N GLY A 17 14.67 18.71 57.46
CA GLY A 17 15.68 19.01 58.46
C GLY A 17 17.05 19.30 57.81
N ASP A 18 17.66 20.41 58.17
CA ASP A 18 19.03 20.84 57.83
C ASP A 18 19.42 20.86 56.34
N SER A 19 19.24 22.02 55.69
CA SER A 19 20.10 22.46 54.59
C SER A 19 20.16 23.98 54.48
N ALA A 20 21.39 24.51 54.46
CA ALA A 20 21.70 25.94 54.36
C ALA A 20 21.24 26.55 53.00
N PRO A 21 21.00 27.87 52.92
CA PRO A 21 20.53 28.52 51.70
C PRO A 21 21.61 28.50 50.61
N GLY A 22 21.44 27.63 49.61
CA GLY A 22 22.34 27.51 48.45
C GLY A 22 22.31 26.18 47.68
N GLY A 23 21.64 25.15 48.19
CA GLY A 23 21.57 23.83 47.53
C GLY A 23 20.71 23.80 46.25
N PRO A 24 20.96 22.85 45.31
CA PRO A 24 20.19 22.75 44.06
C PRO A 24 18.70 22.44 44.29
N GLN A 25 17.81 23.13 43.56
CA GLN A 25 16.36 22.84 43.60
C GLN A 25 16.05 21.36 43.26
N PRO A 26 15.02 20.76 43.88
CA PRO A 26 14.71 19.34 43.72
C PRO A 26 14.13 19.03 42.33
N LEU A 27 15.02 18.70 41.36
CA LEU A 27 14.67 18.23 40.02
C LEU A 27 13.69 17.04 40.04
N LEU A 28 13.71 16.24 41.11
CA LEU A 28 12.89 15.04 41.29
C LEU A 28 11.38 15.33 41.12
N GLY A 29 10.89 16.47 41.62
CA GLY A 29 9.48 16.85 41.52
C GLY A 29 9.04 17.19 40.10
N LYS A 30 9.89 17.90 39.33
CA LYS A 30 9.63 18.23 37.92
C LYS A 30 9.62 16.96 37.06
N ASN A 31 10.59 16.07 37.28
CA ASN A 31 10.68 14.78 36.57
C ASN A 31 9.49 13.86 36.89
N TYR A 32 9.03 13.81 38.14
CA TYR A 32 7.83 13.08 38.53
C TYR A 32 6.57 13.60 37.83
N MET A 33 6.37 14.93 37.80
CA MET A 33 5.20 15.52 37.13
C MET A 33 5.23 15.31 35.61
N ALA A 34 6.41 15.37 34.98
CA ALA A 34 6.58 15.00 33.57
C ALA A 34 6.22 13.53 33.31
N ALA A 35 6.71 12.60 34.15
CA ALA A 35 6.38 11.17 34.05
C ALA A 35 4.88 10.90 34.24
N VAL A 36 4.21 11.59 35.17
CA VAL A 36 2.74 11.47 35.39
C VAL A 36 1.95 12.04 34.19
N ARG A 37 2.42 13.12 33.56
CA ARG A 37 1.81 13.66 32.32
C ARG A 37 1.96 12.68 31.16
N LEU A 38 3.15 12.12 30.95
CA LEU A 38 3.40 11.08 29.94
C LEU A 38 2.56 9.82 30.18
N TRP A 39 2.46 9.35 31.42
CA TRP A 39 1.61 8.21 31.78
C TRP A 39 0.13 8.48 31.50
N LYS A 40 -0.39 9.67 31.82
CA LYS A 40 -1.77 10.06 31.45
C LYS A 40 -1.98 10.06 29.94
N LYS A 41 -1.02 10.60 29.17
CA LYS A 41 -1.06 10.63 27.70
C LYS A 41 -1.10 9.22 27.12
N GLN A 42 -0.16 8.35 27.50
CA GLN A 42 -0.15 6.93 27.10
C GLN A 42 -1.44 6.20 27.48
N ASN A 43 -2.00 6.48 28.65
CA ASN A 43 -3.25 5.85 29.09
C ASN A 43 -4.46 6.29 28.24
N GLU A 44 -4.49 7.53 27.75
CA GLU A 44 -5.54 8.00 26.83
C GLU A 44 -5.33 7.48 25.40
N GLU A 45 -4.08 7.44 24.92
CA GLU A 45 -3.71 6.76 23.66
C GLU A 45 -4.10 5.28 23.68
N LYS A 46 -3.84 4.57 24.80
CA LYS A 46 -4.28 3.20 25.03
C LYS A 46 -5.81 3.04 24.97
N LYS A 47 -6.60 3.97 25.53
CA LYS A 47 -8.07 3.95 25.38
C LYS A 47 -8.51 4.15 23.93
N ILE A 48 -7.86 5.04 23.19
CA ILE A 48 -8.18 5.29 21.77
C ILE A 48 -7.86 4.03 20.94
N LEU A 49 -6.71 3.39 21.20
CA LEU A 49 -6.35 2.12 20.57
C LEU A 49 -7.35 1.00 20.93
N LEU A 50 -7.75 0.86 22.20
CA LEU A 50 -8.77 -0.12 22.61
C LEU A 50 -10.12 0.13 21.92
N LYS A 51 -10.54 1.39 21.73
CA LYS A 51 -11.74 1.72 20.95
C LYS A 51 -11.62 1.33 19.48
N LYS A 52 -10.44 1.55 18.85
CA LYS A 52 -10.17 1.09 17.47
C LYS A 52 -10.20 -0.43 17.37
N VAL A 53 -9.62 -1.14 18.33
CA VAL A 53 -9.65 -2.61 18.40
C VAL A 53 -11.10 -3.11 18.48
N ALA A 54 -11.92 -2.56 19.38
CA ALA A 54 -13.34 -2.94 19.50
C ALA A 54 -14.14 -2.68 18.19
N GLN A 55 -13.87 -1.57 17.48
CA GLN A 55 -14.48 -1.29 16.17
C GLN A 55 -14.05 -2.29 15.09
N LEU A 56 -12.78 -2.71 15.10
CA LEU A 56 -12.25 -3.74 14.18
C LEU A 56 -12.81 -5.13 14.52
N GLU A 57 -12.97 -5.46 15.80
CA GLU A 57 -13.62 -6.69 16.26
C GLU A 57 -15.09 -6.72 15.83
N GLU A 58 -15.84 -5.62 15.99
CA GLU A 58 -17.23 -5.54 15.51
C GLU A 58 -17.30 -5.75 13.99
N ALA A 59 -16.48 -5.02 13.22
CA ALA A 59 -16.40 -5.18 11.77
C ALA A 59 -15.99 -6.60 11.35
N TRP A 60 -15.13 -7.26 12.12
CA TRP A 60 -14.73 -8.65 11.92
C TRP A 60 -15.90 -9.62 12.17
N THR A 61 -16.69 -9.45 13.24
CA THR A 61 -17.89 -10.29 13.46
C THR A 61 -18.96 -10.06 12.39
N GLN A 62 -19.11 -8.84 11.86
CA GLN A 62 -20.01 -8.56 10.75
C GLN A 62 -19.53 -9.25 9.46
N LYS A 63 -18.21 -9.22 9.19
CA LYS A 63 -17.58 -9.96 8.09
C LYS A 63 -17.78 -11.47 8.23
N ASP A 64 -17.60 -12.03 9.43
CA ASP A 64 -17.74 -13.48 9.66
C ASP A 64 -19.19 -13.95 9.46
N LYS A 65 -20.17 -13.17 9.94
CA LYS A 65 -21.61 -13.38 9.65
C LYS A 65 -21.90 -13.36 8.15
N PHE A 66 -21.34 -12.41 7.40
CA PHE A 66 -21.49 -12.33 5.94
C PHE A 66 -20.89 -13.56 5.25
N ILE A 67 -19.65 -13.93 5.57
CA ILE A 67 -18.98 -15.12 5.02
C ILE A 67 -19.76 -16.40 5.36
N HIS A 68 -20.23 -16.53 6.60
CA HIS A 68 -21.05 -17.67 7.02
C HIS A 68 -22.36 -17.75 6.23
N SER A 69 -23.08 -16.62 6.06
CA SER A 69 -24.31 -16.59 5.26
C SER A 69 -24.07 -16.94 3.79
N SER A 70 -23.00 -16.45 3.17
CA SER A 70 -22.63 -16.76 1.78
C SER A 70 -22.25 -18.24 1.62
N ARG A 71 -21.48 -18.81 2.55
CA ARG A 71 -21.16 -20.24 2.59
C ARG A 71 -22.42 -21.10 2.73
N MET A 72 -23.38 -20.69 3.56
CA MET A 72 -24.65 -21.40 3.71
C MET A 72 -25.47 -21.36 2.41
N ILE A 73 -25.54 -20.21 1.72
CA ILE A 73 -26.24 -20.09 0.43
C ILE A 73 -25.59 -20.98 -0.64
N ILE A 74 -24.26 -20.99 -0.73
CA ILE A 74 -23.52 -21.88 -1.63
C ILE A 74 -23.84 -23.35 -1.32
N LYS A 75 -23.73 -23.76 -0.04
CA LYS A 75 -24.03 -25.13 0.39
C LYS A 75 -25.47 -25.56 0.07
N PHE A 76 -26.46 -24.70 0.27
CA PHE A 76 -27.85 -25.00 -0.10
C PHE A 76 -28.02 -25.25 -1.62
N ARG A 77 -27.24 -24.55 -2.46
CA ARG A 77 -27.25 -24.72 -3.93
C ARG A 77 -26.49 -25.97 -4.36
N GLU A 78 -25.37 -26.29 -3.71
CA GLU A 78 -24.62 -27.54 -3.88
C GLU A 78 -25.47 -28.77 -3.49
N ASP A 79 -26.19 -28.70 -2.36
CA ASP A 79 -27.14 -29.72 -1.92
C ASP A 79 -28.36 -29.84 -2.87
N HIS A 80 -28.72 -28.77 -3.58
CA HIS A 80 -29.78 -28.81 -4.59
C HIS A 80 -29.28 -29.44 -5.89
N ILE A 81 -28.09 -29.07 -6.36
CA ILE A 81 -27.39 -29.73 -7.48
C ILE A 81 -27.23 -31.22 -7.21
N SER A 82 -26.75 -31.61 -6.02
CA SER A 82 -26.55 -33.02 -5.66
C SER A 82 -27.85 -33.82 -5.67
N ARG A 83 -28.98 -33.19 -5.31
CA ARG A 83 -30.31 -33.80 -5.39
C ARG A 83 -30.83 -33.92 -6.83
N LEU A 84 -30.57 -32.93 -7.68
CA LEU A 84 -30.90 -32.98 -9.12
C LEU A 84 -30.04 -34.04 -9.83
N GLU A 85 -28.72 -34.02 -9.65
CA GLU A 85 -27.78 -35.00 -10.21
C GLU A 85 -28.12 -36.43 -9.76
N LYS A 86 -28.57 -36.63 -8.51
CA LYS A 86 -29.02 -37.94 -8.03
C LYS A 86 -30.30 -38.42 -8.72
N LYS A 87 -31.28 -37.54 -8.96
CA LYS A 87 -32.51 -37.88 -9.70
C LYS A 87 -32.23 -38.20 -11.17
N LEU A 88 -31.37 -37.40 -11.81
CA LEU A 88 -30.92 -37.59 -13.19
C LEU A 88 -30.19 -38.94 -13.35
N LYS A 89 -29.28 -39.27 -12.43
CA LYS A 89 -28.59 -40.58 -12.38
C LYS A 89 -29.50 -41.76 -12.01
N ALA A 90 -30.66 -41.53 -11.40
CA ALA A 90 -31.62 -42.58 -11.04
C ALA A 90 -32.68 -42.83 -12.12
N GLY A 91 -32.78 -41.98 -13.16
CA GLY A 91 -33.80 -42.10 -14.21
C GLY A 91 -35.24 -41.80 -13.76
N GLU A 92 -35.43 -41.16 -12.59
CA GLU A 92 -36.74 -40.98 -11.95
C GLU A 92 -37.50 -39.69 -12.36
N SER A 93 -37.14 -39.03 -13.45
CA SER A 93 -37.67 -37.70 -13.81
C SER A 93 -38.85 -37.74 -14.80
N SER A 94 -39.97 -37.14 -14.39
CA SER A 94 -41.13 -36.79 -15.25
C SER A 94 -40.92 -35.50 -16.08
N THR A 95 -39.78 -34.85 -15.92
CA THR A 95 -39.26 -33.73 -16.72
C THR A 95 -38.09 -34.21 -17.57
N THR A 96 -37.80 -33.55 -18.69
CA THR A 96 -36.71 -34.03 -19.57
C THR A 96 -35.35 -33.92 -18.88
N GLU A 97 -34.45 -34.87 -19.18
CA GLU A 97 -33.07 -34.84 -18.67
C GLU A 97 -32.35 -33.54 -19.07
N PHE A 98 -32.69 -33.00 -20.26
CA PHE A 98 -32.20 -31.73 -20.77
C PHE A 98 -32.57 -30.53 -19.88
N GLU A 99 -33.83 -30.42 -19.45
CA GLU A 99 -34.28 -29.38 -18.51
C GLU A 99 -33.58 -29.51 -17.15
N SER A 100 -33.42 -30.75 -16.67
CA SER A 100 -32.75 -31.03 -15.39
C SER A 100 -31.26 -30.66 -15.44
N GLN A 101 -30.59 -30.96 -16.55
CA GLN A 101 -29.19 -30.58 -16.77
C GLN A 101 -29.02 -29.06 -16.94
N ALA A 102 -29.91 -28.40 -17.67
CA ALA A 102 -29.90 -26.94 -17.82
C ALA A 102 -30.04 -26.21 -16.46
N LEU A 103 -30.89 -26.73 -15.57
CA LEU A 103 -31.04 -26.21 -14.21
C LEU A 103 -29.79 -26.43 -13.35
N ILE A 104 -29.13 -27.59 -13.47
CA ILE A 104 -27.83 -27.86 -12.80
C ILE A 104 -26.77 -26.87 -13.28
N ASP A 105 -26.68 -26.62 -14.59
CA ASP A 105 -25.69 -25.69 -15.16
C ASP A 105 -26.00 -24.23 -14.79
N GLN A 106 -27.27 -23.87 -14.65
CA GLN A 106 -27.69 -22.56 -14.12
C GLN A 106 -27.26 -22.40 -12.65
N LEU A 107 -27.50 -23.39 -11.80
CA LEU A 107 -27.09 -23.35 -10.39
C LEU A 107 -25.56 -23.33 -10.22
N LYS A 108 -24.81 -24.06 -11.06
CA LYS A 108 -23.33 -24.01 -11.09
C LYS A 108 -22.82 -22.63 -11.50
N LYS A 109 -23.44 -21.98 -12.49
CA LYS A 109 -23.16 -20.58 -12.84
C LYS A 109 -23.49 -19.64 -11.69
N GLU A 110 -24.60 -19.86 -10.98
CA GLU A 110 -25.01 -19.02 -9.85
C GLU A 110 -24.08 -19.15 -8.63
N ILE A 111 -23.58 -20.35 -8.33
CA ILE A 111 -22.54 -20.57 -7.30
C ILE A 111 -21.25 -19.84 -7.68
N LYS A 112 -20.82 -19.95 -8.95
CA LYS A 112 -19.63 -19.23 -9.43
C LYS A 112 -19.78 -17.72 -9.26
N ILE A 113 -20.92 -17.15 -9.66
CA ILE A 113 -21.21 -15.72 -9.51
C ILE A 113 -21.20 -15.30 -8.03
N LEU A 114 -21.75 -16.11 -7.11
CA LEU A 114 -21.68 -15.82 -5.67
C LEU A 114 -20.25 -15.88 -5.12
N GLY A 115 -19.43 -16.84 -5.55
CA GLY A 115 -18.01 -16.91 -5.21
C GLY A 115 -17.27 -15.66 -5.67
N ASP A 116 -17.40 -15.33 -6.96
CA ASP A 116 -16.83 -14.13 -7.58
C ASP A 116 -17.28 -12.86 -6.83
N GLN A 117 -18.54 -12.77 -6.40
CA GLN A 117 -19.07 -11.63 -5.62
C GLN A 117 -18.51 -11.50 -4.21
N VAL A 118 -18.15 -12.61 -3.55
CA VAL A 118 -17.52 -12.60 -2.22
C VAL A 118 -16.05 -12.22 -2.32
N ASP A 119 -15.32 -12.81 -3.26
CA ASP A 119 -13.88 -12.60 -3.43
C ASP A 119 -13.56 -11.19 -3.96
N HIS A 120 -14.37 -10.68 -4.88
CA HIS A 120 -14.23 -9.33 -5.44
C HIS A 120 -15.09 -8.28 -4.70
N HIS A 121 -15.62 -8.59 -3.52
CA HIS A 121 -16.42 -7.64 -2.76
C HIS A 121 -15.55 -6.43 -2.36
N PRO A 122 -15.92 -5.16 -2.67
CA PRO A 122 -15.06 -4.00 -2.46
C PRO A 122 -14.54 -3.86 -1.02
N LYS A 123 -15.38 -4.18 -0.01
CA LYS A 123 -14.94 -4.20 1.40
C LYS A 123 -13.93 -5.32 1.70
N MET A 124 -14.03 -6.48 1.06
CA MET A 124 -13.08 -7.58 1.25
C MET A 124 -11.71 -7.21 0.67
N THR A 125 -11.68 -6.64 -0.54
CA THR A 125 -10.46 -6.12 -1.17
C THR A 125 -9.83 -5.00 -0.33
N ARG A 126 -10.63 -4.03 0.14
CA ARG A 126 -10.15 -2.95 1.04
C ARG A 126 -9.59 -3.49 2.35
N TYR A 127 -10.29 -4.39 3.04
CA TYR A 127 -9.80 -4.97 4.29
C TYR A 127 -8.56 -5.86 4.09
N ALA A 128 -8.41 -6.54 2.94
CA ALA A 128 -7.18 -7.28 2.62
C ALA A 128 -5.99 -6.33 2.43
N ALA A 129 -6.19 -5.24 1.67
CA ALA A 129 -5.17 -4.21 1.45
C ALA A 129 -4.80 -3.48 2.76
N GLU A 130 -5.79 -3.10 3.57
CA GLU A 130 -5.57 -2.49 4.88
C GLU A 130 -4.86 -3.44 5.86
N ASN A 131 -5.21 -4.73 5.88
CA ASN A 131 -4.50 -5.71 6.71
C ASN A 131 -3.05 -5.91 6.25
N TYR A 132 -2.79 -5.89 4.94
CA TYR A 132 -1.43 -5.89 4.38
C TYR A 132 -0.66 -4.64 4.82
N SER A 133 -1.25 -3.45 4.67
CA SER A 133 -0.63 -2.18 5.11
C SER A 133 -0.35 -2.15 6.62
N LEU A 134 -1.28 -2.61 7.46
CA LEU A 134 -1.11 -2.69 8.92
C LEU A 134 -0.06 -3.72 9.35
N ARG A 135 0.09 -4.82 8.60
CA ARG A 135 1.19 -5.79 8.81
C ARG A 135 2.53 -5.19 8.46
N GLU A 136 2.62 -4.48 7.35
CA GLU A 136 3.86 -3.82 6.92
C GLU A 136 4.23 -2.66 7.86
N GLU A 137 3.26 -1.87 8.31
CA GLU A 137 3.46 -0.87 9.36
C GLU A 137 3.94 -1.52 10.67
N ASN A 138 3.36 -2.64 11.10
CA ASN A 138 3.86 -3.41 12.25
C ASN A 138 5.29 -3.93 12.04
N ARG A 139 5.63 -4.40 10.83
CA ARG A 139 6.98 -4.87 10.48
C ARG A 139 7.99 -3.73 10.58
N LEU A 140 7.64 -2.56 10.04
CA LEU A 140 8.45 -1.34 10.12
C LEU A 140 8.59 -0.84 11.57
N LEU A 141 7.50 -0.80 12.34
CA LEU A 141 7.53 -0.41 13.75
C LEU A 141 8.38 -1.34 14.61
N ARG A 142 8.34 -2.67 14.36
CA ARG A 142 9.22 -3.65 15.03
C ARG A 142 10.68 -3.54 14.59
N SER A 143 10.94 -3.12 13.35
CA SER A 143 12.32 -2.91 12.87
C SER A 143 12.96 -1.60 13.34
N LEU A 144 12.21 -0.71 14.01
CA LEU A 144 12.78 0.50 14.60
C LEU A 144 13.73 0.13 15.74
N GLU A 145 14.99 0.55 15.61
CA GLU A 145 16.05 0.27 16.57
C GLU A 145 15.73 0.79 18.00
N SER A 146 14.88 1.81 18.13
CA SER A 146 14.38 2.29 19.42
C SER A 146 13.36 1.36 20.07
N VAL A 147 12.58 0.62 19.28
CA VAL A 147 11.63 -0.40 19.76
C VAL A 147 12.41 -1.65 20.15
N ILE A 148 13.33 -2.10 19.30
CA ILE A 148 14.24 -3.24 19.59
C ILE A 148 14.99 -2.99 20.90
N LYS A 149 15.64 -1.84 21.07
CA LYS A 149 16.35 -1.49 22.32
C LYS A 149 15.43 -1.38 23.54
N CYS A 150 14.18 -0.94 23.35
CA CYS A 150 13.20 -0.92 24.44
C CYS A 150 12.74 -2.33 24.83
N GLU A 151 12.64 -3.24 23.87
CA GLU A 151 12.28 -4.64 24.06
C GLU A 151 13.44 -5.40 24.72
N GLU A 152 14.69 -5.20 24.28
CA GLU A 152 15.92 -5.67 24.93
C GLU A 152 16.04 -5.20 26.38
N VAL A 153 15.81 -3.92 26.66
CA VAL A 153 15.81 -3.40 28.04
C VAL A 153 14.66 -4.00 28.85
N SER A 154 13.49 -4.24 28.23
CA SER A 154 12.36 -4.87 28.93
C SER A 154 12.60 -6.35 29.25
N THR A 155 13.23 -7.11 28.35
CA THR A 155 13.59 -8.51 28.61
C THR A 155 14.72 -8.62 29.62
N GLN A 156 15.71 -7.73 29.57
CA GLN A 156 16.77 -7.69 30.57
C GLN A 156 16.25 -7.30 31.95
N VAL A 157 15.39 -6.28 32.07
CA VAL A 157 14.74 -5.92 33.35
C VAL A 157 13.87 -7.07 33.86
N ALA A 158 13.17 -7.80 32.99
CA ALA A 158 12.40 -8.97 33.40
C ALA A 158 13.31 -10.10 33.94
N ALA A 159 14.43 -10.40 33.27
CA ALA A 159 15.39 -11.39 33.71
C ALA A 159 16.07 -11.00 35.04
N GLU A 160 16.44 -9.74 35.23
CA GLU A 160 16.97 -9.22 36.50
C GLU A 160 15.94 -9.33 37.64
N LEU A 161 14.65 -9.09 37.35
CA LEU A 161 13.56 -9.24 38.32
C LEU A 161 13.33 -10.71 38.69
N GLU A 162 13.39 -11.61 37.71
CA GLU A 162 13.24 -13.05 37.92
C GLU A 162 14.44 -13.63 38.70
N GLU A 163 15.66 -13.22 38.39
CA GLU A 163 16.86 -13.60 39.14
C GLU A 163 16.80 -13.07 40.59
N ALA A 164 16.31 -11.84 40.79
CA ALA A 164 16.08 -11.29 42.13
C ALA A 164 14.99 -12.05 42.89
N PHE A 165 13.90 -12.45 42.24
CA PHE A 165 12.87 -13.32 42.83
C PHE A 165 13.43 -14.70 43.21
N ARG A 166 14.22 -15.31 42.32
CA ARG A 166 14.83 -16.63 42.54
C ARG A 166 15.80 -16.60 43.73
N LYS A 167 16.65 -15.56 43.82
CA LYS A 167 17.52 -15.30 44.97
C LYS A 167 16.74 -15.03 46.27
N ALA A 168 15.60 -14.34 46.20
CA ALA A 168 14.74 -14.13 47.36
C ALA A 168 14.16 -15.46 47.88
N LEU A 169 13.62 -16.30 46.98
CA LEU A 169 13.14 -17.65 47.30
C LEU A 169 14.23 -18.57 47.89
N GLU A 170 15.45 -18.51 47.34
CA GLU A 170 16.60 -19.25 47.90
C GLU A 170 16.99 -18.74 49.29
N SER A 171 16.92 -17.43 49.53
CA SER A 171 17.20 -16.84 50.84
C SER A 171 16.15 -17.19 51.90
N GLU A 172 14.89 -17.38 51.50
CA GLU A 172 13.78 -17.81 52.37
C GLU A 172 13.88 -19.30 52.73
N LYS A 173 14.45 -20.14 51.84
CA LYS A 173 14.74 -21.56 52.13
C LYS A 173 15.94 -21.80 53.05
N LEU A 174 16.77 -20.79 53.36
CA LEU A 174 18.06 -20.96 54.04
C LEU A 174 18.13 -20.38 55.47
N THR A 175 17.01 -20.32 56.19
CA THR A 175 17.02 -20.09 57.65
C THR A 175 16.27 -21.19 58.40
N PRO A 176 17.02 -22.06 59.11
CA PRO A 176 16.91 -22.00 60.57
C PRO A 176 18.28 -21.86 61.26
N GLY A 177 18.50 -20.68 61.85
CA GLY A 177 19.34 -20.45 63.04
C GLY A 177 20.85 -20.80 62.97
N LYS A 178 21.69 -19.76 62.99
CA LYS A 178 22.73 -19.65 64.04
C LYS A 178 23.28 -18.22 64.20
N THR A 179 23.59 -17.97 65.47
CA THR A 179 24.28 -16.84 66.12
C THR A 179 25.41 -16.15 65.34
N ALA A 180 25.54 -14.84 65.58
CA ALA A 180 26.72 -14.05 65.23
C ALA A 180 28.00 -14.55 65.95
N ASP A 181 29.15 -14.44 65.29
CA ASP A 181 30.27 -13.63 65.79
C ASP A 181 31.40 -13.42 64.76
N SER A 182 32.11 -12.29 64.88
CA SER A 182 33.45 -11.98 64.33
C SER A 182 33.73 -12.22 62.83
N ALA A 183 33.55 -11.17 62.00
CA ALA A 183 34.16 -11.09 60.67
C ALA A 183 35.65 -10.68 60.77
N SER A 184 36.57 -11.50 60.24
CA SER A 184 38.01 -11.25 60.32
C SER A 184 38.48 -10.12 59.39
N ALA A 185 39.55 -9.40 59.78
CA ALA A 185 40.05 -8.24 59.01
C ALA A 185 40.33 -8.55 57.52
N ALA A 186 40.79 -9.76 57.20
CA ALA A 186 41.02 -10.21 55.83
C ALA A 186 39.74 -10.29 54.97
N THR A 187 38.56 -10.53 55.55
CA THR A 187 37.29 -10.46 54.80
C THR A 187 36.89 -9.02 54.52
N ILE A 188 37.13 -8.10 55.46
CA ILE A 188 36.89 -6.66 55.30
C ILE A 188 37.81 -6.09 54.20
N GLU A 189 39.10 -6.41 54.21
CA GLU A 189 40.06 -5.98 53.19
C GLU A 189 39.67 -6.51 51.79
N LYS A 190 39.25 -7.78 51.70
CA LYS A 190 38.76 -8.39 50.44
C LYS A 190 37.44 -7.77 49.95
N LEU A 191 36.58 -7.29 50.85
CA LEU A 191 35.37 -6.54 50.50
C LEU A 191 35.71 -5.11 50.03
N ASN A 192 36.64 -4.43 50.69
CA ASN A 192 37.11 -3.11 50.28
C ASN A 192 37.81 -3.14 48.91
N ALA A 193 38.65 -4.14 48.63
CA ALA A 193 39.24 -4.34 47.31
C ALA A 193 38.18 -4.58 46.21
N LYS A 194 37.13 -5.37 46.51
CA LYS A 194 35.99 -5.56 45.59
C LYS A 194 35.19 -4.27 45.38
N LEU A 195 35.00 -3.46 46.42
CA LEU A 195 34.32 -2.17 46.33
C LEU A 195 35.11 -1.20 45.45
N LEU A 196 36.43 -1.10 45.66
CA LEU A 196 37.31 -0.25 44.85
C LEU A 196 37.33 -0.69 43.38
N GLN A 197 37.39 -2.00 43.13
CA GLN A 197 37.28 -2.56 41.77
C GLN A 197 35.93 -2.17 41.14
N LYS A 198 34.81 -2.35 41.85
CA LYS A 198 33.49 -1.99 41.31
C LYS A 198 33.32 -0.49 41.08
N GLN A 199 33.96 0.35 41.89
CA GLN A 199 34.00 1.79 41.70
C GLN A 199 34.83 2.15 40.45
N SER A 200 35.96 1.48 40.22
CA SER A 200 36.76 1.62 38.99
C SER A 200 36.01 1.13 37.75
N ASP A 201 35.36 -0.03 37.81
CA ASP A 201 34.53 -0.60 36.74
C ASP A 201 33.42 0.40 36.36
N LEU A 202 32.73 0.97 37.35
CA LEU A 202 31.68 1.97 37.14
C LEU A 202 32.21 3.23 36.48
N THR A 203 33.38 3.74 36.88
CA THR A 203 34.01 4.90 36.24
C THR A 203 34.39 4.61 34.79
N ALA A 204 34.91 3.43 34.49
CA ALA A 204 35.24 3.01 33.12
C ALA A 204 33.99 2.90 32.23
N VAL A 205 32.88 2.33 32.75
CA VAL A 205 31.60 2.25 32.04
C VAL A 205 31.02 3.64 31.77
N LEU A 206 31.10 4.57 32.74
CA LEU A 206 30.67 5.96 32.55
C LEU A 206 31.49 6.68 31.47
N GLN A 207 32.80 6.48 31.42
CA GLN A 207 33.64 7.03 30.37
C GLN A 207 33.29 6.45 28.98
N ALA A 208 33.17 5.12 28.88
CA ALA A 208 32.79 4.46 27.64
C ALA A 208 31.41 4.89 27.12
N PHE A 209 30.46 5.19 28.02
CA PHE A 209 29.15 5.73 27.67
C PHE A 209 29.23 7.16 27.09
N GLU A 210 30.06 8.04 27.67
CA GLU A 210 30.24 9.40 27.15
C GLU A 210 31.00 9.39 25.80
N GLU A 211 31.99 8.51 25.64
CA GLU A 211 32.66 8.27 24.35
C GLU A 211 31.68 7.75 23.28
N TYR A 212 30.82 6.77 23.62
CA TYR A 212 29.77 6.28 22.72
C TYR A 212 28.83 7.41 22.28
N LYS A 213 28.34 8.22 23.23
CA LYS A 213 27.46 9.37 22.99
C LYS A 213 28.10 10.40 22.06
N ASP A 214 29.40 10.68 22.21
CA ASP A 214 30.13 11.58 21.30
C ASP A 214 30.32 10.98 19.90
N VAL A 215 30.56 9.66 19.78
CA VAL A 215 30.60 8.96 18.49
C VAL A 215 29.24 8.99 17.80
N THR A 216 28.14 8.68 18.50
CA THR A 216 26.78 8.75 17.96
C THR A 216 26.42 10.18 17.52
N LYS A 217 26.82 11.20 18.28
CA LYS A 217 26.63 12.61 17.91
C LYS A 217 27.38 12.99 16.63
N LYS A 218 28.61 12.51 16.46
CA LYS A 218 29.40 12.69 15.21
C LYS A 218 28.72 11.98 14.04
N GLN A 219 28.33 10.72 14.20
CA GLN A 219 27.60 9.95 13.16
C GLN A 219 26.30 10.64 12.74
N LEU A 220 25.49 11.12 13.70
CA LEU A 220 24.27 11.88 13.42
C LEU A 220 24.56 13.17 12.63
N SER A 221 25.64 13.89 12.96
CA SER A 221 26.03 15.10 12.22
C SER A 221 26.48 14.79 10.78
N GLN A 222 27.17 13.68 10.55
CA GLN A 222 27.57 13.22 9.22
C GLN A 222 26.34 12.83 8.37
N LEU A 223 25.42 12.03 8.93
CA LEU A 223 24.17 11.66 8.25
C LEU A 223 23.32 12.90 7.91
N GLN A 224 23.35 13.94 8.74
CA GLN A 224 22.70 15.22 8.44
C GLN A 224 23.39 16.00 7.29
N SER A 225 24.72 15.98 7.17
CA SER A 225 25.40 16.58 6.01
C SER A 225 25.15 15.79 4.72
N ASP A 226 25.18 14.46 4.80
CA ASP A 226 24.98 13.58 3.64
C ASP A 226 23.55 13.69 3.11
N LYS A 227 22.56 13.74 4.02
CA LYS A 227 21.16 14.06 3.66
C LYS A 227 21.05 15.38 2.91
N ARG A 228 21.66 16.46 3.41
CA ARG A 228 21.62 17.79 2.74
C ARG A 228 22.31 17.77 1.36
N TYR A 229 23.38 17.00 1.21
CA TYR A 229 24.06 16.81 -0.06
C TYR A 229 23.16 16.08 -1.07
N LEU A 230 22.53 14.99 -0.66
CA LEU A 230 21.59 14.22 -1.49
C LEU A 230 20.34 15.05 -1.86
N GLU A 231 19.78 15.81 -0.92
CA GLU A 231 18.67 16.76 -1.20
C GLU A 231 19.06 17.82 -2.24
N LYS A 232 20.31 18.31 -2.22
CA LYS A 232 20.81 19.26 -3.22
C LYS A 232 21.02 18.58 -4.58
N SER A 233 21.50 17.34 -4.61
CA SER A 233 21.67 16.54 -5.83
C SER A 233 20.32 16.22 -6.48
N ASN A 234 19.35 15.75 -5.69
CA ASN A 234 18.00 15.44 -6.18
C ASN A 234 17.32 16.68 -6.78
N ARG A 235 17.39 17.84 -6.11
CA ARG A 235 16.87 19.10 -6.67
C ARG A 235 17.54 19.49 -8.00
N HIS A 236 18.83 19.18 -8.18
CA HIS A 236 19.50 19.41 -9.46
C HIS A 236 18.99 18.46 -10.55
N LEU A 237 18.77 17.19 -10.24
CA LEU A 237 18.18 16.21 -11.16
C LEU A 237 16.72 16.56 -11.52
N GLU A 238 15.92 17.01 -10.57
CA GLU A 238 14.56 17.52 -10.78
C GLU A 238 14.57 18.69 -11.78
N ASN A 239 15.45 19.68 -11.60
CA ASN A 239 15.60 20.79 -12.53
C ASN A 239 16.02 20.34 -13.95
N ILE A 240 16.89 19.34 -14.07
CA ILE A 240 17.30 18.78 -15.37
C ILE A 240 16.12 18.05 -16.05
N LEU A 241 15.34 17.29 -15.28
CA LEU A 241 14.15 16.60 -15.78
C LEU A 241 13.07 17.59 -16.24
N GLU A 242 12.82 18.64 -15.46
CA GLU A 242 11.87 19.70 -15.81
C GLU A 242 12.32 20.44 -17.09
N ALA A 243 13.59 20.83 -17.19
CA ALA A 243 14.14 21.45 -18.39
C ALA A 243 14.05 20.53 -19.62
N THR A 244 14.32 19.24 -19.45
CA THR A 244 14.21 18.22 -20.51
C THR A 244 12.76 18.06 -20.98
N HIS A 245 11.81 18.04 -20.04
CA HIS A 245 10.39 17.94 -20.35
C HIS A 245 9.86 19.22 -21.03
N ALA A 246 10.30 20.40 -20.59
CA ALA A 246 10.00 21.68 -21.23
C ALA A 246 10.54 21.73 -22.67
N HIS A 247 11.76 21.25 -22.91
CA HIS A 247 12.35 21.17 -24.24
C HIS A 247 11.55 20.24 -25.18
N LYS A 248 11.22 19.01 -24.74
CA LYS A 248 10.36 18.09 -25.52
C LYS A 248 8.97 18.68 -25.82
N LYS A 249 8.37 19.39 -24.85
CA LYS A 249 7.09 20.07 -25.07
C LYS A 249 7.21 21.19 -26.12
N HIS A 250 8.31 21.92 -26.15
CA HIS A 250 8.59 22.92 -27.17
C HIS A 250 8.80 22.29 -28.56
N GLU A 251 9.60 21.22 -28.65
CA GLU A 251 9.83 20.45 -29.88
C GLU A 251 8.51 19.92 -30.47
N VAL A 252 7.65 19.29 -29.67
CA VAL A 252 6.31 18.84 -30.09
C VAL A 252 5.44 20.02 -30.55
N SER A 253 5.58 21.19 -29.91
CA SER A 253 4.83 22.39 -30.31
C SER A 253 5.30 22.95 -31.65
N GLU A 254 6.61 22.96 -31.92
CA GLU A 254 7.18 23.35 -33.22
C GLU A 254 6.85 22.35 -34.32
N LEU A 255 6.92 21.05 -34.06
CA LEU A 255 6.48 20.02 -35.01
C LEU A 255 5.00 20.18 -35.37
N ASN A 256 4.13 20.44 -34.37
CA ASN A 256 2.73 20.75 -34.62
C ASN A 256 2.56 22.06 -35.42
N ARG A 257 3.37 23.10 -35.15
CA ARG A 257 3.36 24.36 -35.91
C ARG A 257 3.72 24.13 -37.37
N ILE A 258 4.81 23.41 -37.63
CA ILE A 258 5.27 23.03 -38.98
C ILE A 258 4.22 22.16 -39.69
N HIS A 259 3.59 21.22 -38.98
CA HIS A 259 2.55 20.37 -39.56
C HIS A 259 1.30 21.17 -39.94
N VAL A 260 0.84 22.08 -39.10
CA VAL A 260 -0.27 23.00 -39.39
C VAL A 260 0.09 23.93 -40.56
N GLU A 261 1.31 24.46 -40.60
CA GLU A 261 1.80 25.31 -41.70
C GLU A 261 1.89 24.53 -43.03
N THR A 262 2.34 23.27 -42.98
CA THR A 262 2.37 22.35 -44.13
C THR A 262 0.96 22.02 -44.63
N ILE A 263 0.04 21.66 -43.72
CA ILE A 263 -1.38 21.46 -44.06
C ILE A 263 -1.96 22.74 -44.66
N LYS A 264 -1.66 23.91 -44.10
CA LYS A 264 -2.12 25.20 -44.64
C LYS A 264 -1.60 25.43 -46.06
N ILE A 265 -0.33 25.13 -46.36
CA ILE A 265 0.22 25.24 -47.72
C ILE A 265 -0.51 24.28 -48.68
N LEU A 266 -0.72 23.02 -48.28
CA LEU A 266 -1.38 22.01 -49.11
C LEU A 266 -2.90 22.24 -49.31
N SER A 267 -3.56 22.83 -48.31
CA SER A 267 -5.02 23.08 -48.32
C SER A 267 -5.41 24.49 -48.78
N THR A 268 -4.48 25.44 -48.82
CA THR A 268 -4.75 26.77 -49.41
C THR A 268 -4.92 26.60 -50.92
N PRO A 269 -6.07 26.98 -51.51
CA PRO A 269 -6.30 26.82 -52.94
C PRO A 269 -5.32 27.68 -53.74
N THR A 270 -4.26 27.07 -54.23
CA THR A 270 -3.29 27.75 -55.10
C THR A 270 -3.98 27.99 -56.44
N LYS A 271 -4.16 29.27 -56.83
CA LYS A 271 -4.66 29.67 -58.16
C LYS A 271 -3.61 29.38 -59.25
N ALA A 272 -3.26 28.11 -59.43
CA ALA A 272 -2.50 27.63 -60.56
C ALA A 272 -3.45 27.48 -61.75
N TYR A 273 -3.47 28.48 -62.63
CA TYR A 273 -4.13 28.34 -63.93
C TYR A 273 -3.43 27.26 -64.75
N ASN A 274 -4.21 26.27 -65.20
CA ASN A 274 -3.91 25.38 -66.34
C ASN A 274 -2.58 24.60 -66.31
N LEU A 275 -2.59 23.36 -65.82
CA LEU A 275 -1.80 22.29 -66.45
C LEU A 275 -2.62 21.00 -66.59
N ARG A 276 -2.64 20.46 -67.81
CA ARG A 276 -3.39 19.29 -68.26
C ARG A 276 -2.40 18.22 -68.72
N SER A 277 -2.26 17.14 -67.96
CA SER A 277 -1.57 15.91 -68.38
C SER A 277 -2.63 14.80 -68.42
N ARG A 278 -3.03 14.21 -69.56
CA ARG A 278 -2.27 13.40 -70.55
C ARG A 278 -1.47 12.25 -69.90
N LEU A 279 -2.01 11.02 -70.09
CA LEU A 279 -1.41 9.74 -70.55
C LEU A 279 -0.06 9.30 -69.89
N ILE A 280 0.33 8.02 -69.75
CA ILE A 280 -0.03 6.76 -70.45
C ILE A 280 -0.10 5.57 -69.40
N PRO A 281 0.45 4.34 -69.61
CA PRO A 281 -0.26 3.10 -69.99
C PRO A 281 -0.43 2.03 -68.87
N LEU A 282 -1.14 0.95 -69.24
CA LEU A 282 -1.23 -0.33 -68.52
C LEU A 282 0.13 -1.07 -68.38
N SER A 283 0.18 -2.02 -67.44
CA SER A 283 1.16 -3.11 -67.41
C SER A 283 0.45 -4.44 -67.05
N SER A 284 0.57 -5.44 -67.92
CA SER A 284 0.30 -6.89 -67.70
C SER A 284 1.43 -7.50 -66.81
N PRO A 285 1.48 -8.80 -66.39
CA PRO A 285 0.97 -10.08 -66.96
C PRO A 285 0.10 -10.90 -65.94
N GLU A 286 -0.23 -12.21 -66.01
CA GLU A 286 0.37 -13.48 -66.49
C GLU A 286 -0.74 -14.49 -66.90
N HIS A 287 -0.68 -15.13 -68.09
CA HIS A 287 -0.19 -16.50 -68.40
C HIS A 287 -1.17 -17.71 -68.27
N LEU A 288 -1.49 -18.28 -69.44
CA LEU A 288 -1.45 -19.71 -69.82
C LEU A 288 -2.11 -20.79 -68.93
N ASN A 289 -3.18 -21.40 -69.45
CA ASN A 289 -3.47 -22.84 -69.61
C ASN A 289 -4.88 -22.95 -70.26
N GLY A 290 -5.25 -23.90 -71.11
CA GLY A 290 -4.55 -25.09 -71.62
C GLY A 290 -5.53 -26.28 -71.70
N ILE A 291 -5.72 -26.83 -72.91
CA ILE A 291 -6.28 -28.17 -73.23
C ILE A 291 -7.83 -28.35 -73.25
N GLU A 292 -8.31 -28.62 -74.47
CA GLU A 292 -9.33 -29.57 -74.96
C GLU A 292 -10.64 -29.91 -74.20
N LYS A 293 -11.72 -29.85 -75.00
CA LYS A 293 -12.75 -30.90 -75.28
C LYS A 293 -14.11 -30.95 -74.55
N ASP A 294 -15.10 -31.21 -75.42
CA ASP A 294 -16.40 -31.88 -75.29
C ASP A 294 -17.46 -31.34 -74.30
N GLY A 295 -18.73 -31.33 -74.76
CA GLY A 295 -19.91 -31.25 -73.89
C GLY A 295 -21.05 -30.39 -74.44
N GLU A 296 -21.98 -31.00 -75.18
CA GLU A 296 -23.18 -30.33 -75.73
C GLU A 296 -24.23 -29.91 -74.68
N ASP A 297 -24.84 -28.76 -74.97
CA ASP A 297 -26.25 -28.36 -74.89
C ASP A 297 -27.25 -28.78 -73.78
N ILE A 298 -27.74 -27.72 -73.12
CA ILE A 298 -29.14 -27.25 -72.91
C ILE A 298 -30.21 -28.17 -72.25
N TRP A 299 -31.11 -27.48 -71.52
CA TRP A 299 -32.41 -27.88 -70.94
C TRP A 299 -32.29 -28.67 -69.62
N SER A 300 -32.64 -28.08 -68.46
CA SER A 300 -34.00 -27.60 -68.20
C SER A 300 -34.05 -26.62 -67.02
N GLU A 301 -34.82 -25.53 -67.15
CA GLU A 301 -35.90 -25.10 -66.23
C GLU A 301 -36.25 -23.62 -66.51
N GLN A 302 -37.54 -23.30 -66.68
CA GLN A 302 -38.01 -21.97 -67.11
C GLN A 302 -39.11 -21.47 -66.18
N LEU A 303 -39.04 -20.17 -65.83
CA LEU A 303 -40.18 -19.39 -65.31
C LEU A 303 -40.21 -18.00 -65.99
N PRO A 304 -41.40 -17.36 -66.12
CA PRO A 304 -41.68 -16.43 -67.22
C PRO A 304 -41.90 -14.96 -66.82
N SER A 305 -42.00 -14.08 -67.83
CA SER A 305 -43.10 -13.09 -68.02
C SER A 305 -42.61 -11.77 -68.66
N ASP A 306 -42.85 -11.66 -69.98
CA ASP A 306 -43.11 -10.50 -70.86
C ASP A 306 -42.32 -9.17 -70.77
N MET A 307 -41.62 -8.86 -69.68
CA MET A 307 -40.72 -7.69 -69.59
C MET A 307 -39.32 -8.00 -70.13
N THR A 308 -38.91 -9.27 -70.11
CA THR A 308 -37.58 -9.70 -70.59
C THR A 308 -37.50 -9.83 -72.10
N GLU A 309 -38.59 -10.16 -72.79
CA GLU A 309 -38.56 -10.30 -74.26
C GLU A 309 -38.47 -8.95 -74.98
N MET A 310 -39.08 -7.89 -74.44
CA MET A 310 -38.84 -6.53 -74.95
C MET A 310 -37.40 -6.08 -74.70
N ALA A 311 -36.85 -6.30 -73.50
CA ALA A 311 -35.45 -5.97 -73.22
C ALA A 311 -34.49 -6.76 -74.13
N LEU A 312 -34.71 -8.06 -74.33
CA LEU A 312 -33.87 -8.90 -75.19
C LEU A 312 -34.02 -8.57 -76.68
N THR A 313 -35.20 -8.17 -77.16
CA THR A 313 -35.36 -7.71 -78.56
C THR A 313 -34.82 -6.31 -78.79
N GLU A 314 -34.85 -5.43 -77.79
CA GLU A 314 -34.24 -4.09 -77.86
C GLU A 314 -32.72 -4.15 -77.75
N GLU A 315 -32.17 -5.02 -76.89
CA GLU A 315 -30.73 -5.38 -76.88
C GLU A 315 -30.31 -6.08 -78.17
N LEU A 316 -31.11 -7.03 -78.70
CA LEU A 316 -30.80 -7.69 -79.98
C LEU A 316 -30.83 -6.69 -81.15
N CYS A 317 -31.78 -5.75 -81.16
CA CYS A 317 -31.78 -4.64 -82.11
C CYS A 317 -30.56 -3.75 -81.94
N GLN A 318 -30.19 -3.36 -80.71
CA GLN A 318 -28.98 -2.57 -80.45
C GLN A 318 -27.69 -3.29 -80.85
N VAL A 319 -27.60 -4.60 -80.64
CA VAL A 319 -26.49 -5.45 -81.10
C VAL A 319 -26.50 -5.57 -82.62
N GLN A 320 -27.65 -5.79 -83.26
CA GLN A 320 -27.79 -5.83 -84.73
C GLN A 320 -27.37 -4.48 -85.36
N ASP A 321 -27.73 -3.38 -84.71
CA ASP A 321 -27.33 -2.02 -85.08
C ASP A 321 -25.84 -1.76 -84.85
N GLN A 322 -25.26 -2.27 -83.76
CA GLN A 322 -23.81 -2.21 -83.51
C GLN A 322 -23.05 -3.04 -84.54
N VAL A 323 -23.51 -4.26 -84.84
CA VAL A 323 -22.97 -5.12 -85.92
C VAL A 323 -23.08 -4.42 -87.26
N SER A 324 -24.21 -3.78 -87.57
CA SER A 324 -24.39 -3.03 -88.82
C SER A 324 -23.44 -1.82 -88.90
N ARG A 325 -23.27 -1.07 -87.80
CA ARG A 325 -22.30 0.04 -87.71
C ARG A 325 -20.85 -0.44 -87.86
N VAL A 326 -20.47 -1.52 -87.19
CA VAL A 326 -19.13 -2.13 -87.30
C VAL A 326 -18.89 -2.68 -88.70
N GLN A 327 -19.89 -3.30 -89.34
CA GLN A 327 -19.78 -3.77 -90.72
C GLN A 327 -19.65 -2.60 -91.71
N THR A 328 -20.36 -1.48 -91.51
CA THR A 328 -20.17 -0.28 -92.33
C THR A 328 -18.77 0.30 -92.15
N GLN A 329 -18.27 0.40 -90.91
CA GLN A 329 -16.91 0.84 -90.62
C GLN A 329 -15.86 -0.10 -91.21
N LEU A 330 -16.06 -1.43 -91.15
CA LEU A 330 -15.18 -2.41 -91.76
C LEU A 330 -15.14 -2.24 -93.28
N ASN A 331 -16.29 -2.05 -93.93
CA ASN A 331 -16.36 -1.82 -95.37
C ASN A 331 -15.71 -0.47 -95.77
N GLU A 332 -15.87 0.58 -94.96
CA GLU A 332 -15.18 1.87 -95.16
C GLU A 332 -13.66 1.73 -95.02
N GLU A 333 -13.20 0.98 -94.01
CA GLU A 333 -11.78 0.70 -93.79
C GLU A 333 -11.20 -0.25 -94.84
N GLU A 334 -11.93 -1.22 -95.37
CA GLU A 334 -11.53 -2.02 -96.54
C GLU A 334 -11.40 -1.15 -97.81
N MET A 335 -12.30 -0.18 -97.99
CA MET A 335 -12.20 0.81 -99.08
C MET A 335 -11.04 1.78 -98.87
N ASN A 336 -10.72 2.15 -97.63
CA ASN A 336 -9.56 2.99 -97.31
C ASN A 336 -8.25 2.22 -97.46
N ASN A 337 -8.21 0.95 -97.04
CA ASN A 337 -7.08 0.04 -97.23
C ASN A 337 -6.86 -0.22 -98.72
N SER A 338 -7.92 -0.42 -99.52
CA SER A 338 -7.82 -0.54 -100.98
C SER A 338 -7.25 0.73 -101.64
N LYS A 339 -7.63 1.93 -101.16
CA LYS A 339 -7.03 3.20 -101.61
C LYS A 339 -5.56 3.32 -101.19
N LEU A 340 -5.22 2.90 -99.97
CA LEU A 340 -3.85 2.88 -99.45
C LEU A 340 -2.97 1.92 -100.24
N LEU A 341 -3.44 0.70 -100.52
CA LEU A 341 -2.78 -0.26 -101.40
C LEU A 341 -2.61 0.30 -102.82
N GLN A 342 -3.59 1.05 -103.35
CA GLN A 342 -3.44 1.74 -104.63
C GLN A 342 -2.44 2.91 -104.57
N GLN A 343 -2.31 3.60 -103.44
CA GLN A 343 -1.27 4.61 -103.22
C GLN A 343 0.10 3.97 -103.06
N ILE A 344 0.20 2.86 -102.33
CA ILE A 344 1.42 2.05 -102.18
C ILE A 344 1.86 1.57 -103.56
N ALA A 345 0.99 0.94 -104.35
CA ALA A 345 1.31 0.51 -105.71
C ALA A 345 1.78 1.67 -106.61
N LYS A 346 1.18 2.86 -106.51
CA LYS A 346 1.64 4.08 -107.23
C LYS A 346 2.98 4.61 -106.72
N LEU A 347 3.25 4.49 -105.42
CA LEU A 347 4.53 4.87 -104.82
C LEU A 347 5.61 3.84 -105.13
N GLU A 348 5.29 2.55 -105.18
CA GLU A 348 6.15 1.45 -105.61
C GLU A 348 6.48 1.58 -107.10
N GLU A 349 5.52 1.95 -107.95
CA GLU A 349 5.77 2.26 -109.36
C GLU A 349 6.62 3.53 -109.53
N GLN A 350 6.39 4.58 -108.72
CA GLN A 350 7.28 5.75 -108.67
C GLN A 350 8.69 5.38 -108.18
N ILE A 351 8.82 4.53 -107.16
CA ILE A 351 10.09 4.03 -106.65
C ILE A 351 10.78 3.15 -107.69
N ALA A 352 10.06 2.32 -108.44
CA ALA A 352 10.59 1.52 -109.53
C ALA A 352 11.09 2.42 -110.68
N VAL A 353 10.33 3.44 -111.08
CA VAL A 353 10.76 4.42 -112.10
C VAL A 353 11.96 5.25 -111.61
N ILE A 354 11.96 5.70 -110.35
CA ILE A 354 13.10 6.40 -109.74
C ILE A 354 14.31 5.47 -109.62
N SER A 355 14.12 4.19 -109.32
CA SER A 355 15.20 3.20 -109.23
C SER A 355 15.78 2.91 -110.62
N GLN A 356 14.93 2.80 -111.64
CA GLN A 356 15.34 2.62 -113.04
C GLN A 356 16.01 3.89 -113.61
N GLU A 357 15.58 5.08 -113.19
CA GLU A 357 16.35 6.32 -113.38
C GLU A 357 17.65 6.31 -112.58
N SER A 358 17.69 5.69 -111.39
CA SER A 358 18.89 5.57 -110.57
C SER A 358 19.90 4.61 -111.17
N ASP A 359 19.49 3.50 -111.78
CA ASP A 359 20.35 2.60 -112.55
C ASP A 359 20.94 3.30 -113.80
N GLN A 360 20.18 4.22 -114.40
CA GLN A 360 20.67 5.11 -115.45
C GLN A 360 21.60 6.21 -114.92
N LYS A 361 21.40 6.67 -113.68
CA LYS A 361 22.21 7.69 -112.98
C LYS A 361 23.38 7.11 -112.17
N GLU A 362 23.49 5.80 -111.94
CA GLU A 362 24.63 5.20 -111.24
C GLU A 362 25.86 5.12 -112.15
N LYS A 363 25.65 5.23 -113.47
CA LYS A 363 26.71 5.60 -114.42
C LYS A 363 27.11 7.08 -114.38
N VAL A 364 26.42 7.91 -113.57
CA VAL A 364 26.64 9.36 -113.45
C VAL A 364 26.49 9.84 -112.00
N ARG A 365 27.60 9.76 -111.25
CA ARG A 365 28.04 10.78 -110.27
C ARG A 365 27.47 10.72 -108.84
N VAL A 366 28.12 9.92 -107.99
CA VAL A 366 28.18 10.18 -106.53
C VAL A 366 29.07 11.42 -106.30
N THR A 367 28.61 12.38 -105.48
CA THR A 367 29.41 13.51 -104.98
C THR A 367 29.81 13.30 -103.52
N PRO A 368 31.05 13.66 -103.10
CA PRO A 368 31.60 13.30 -101.79
C PRO A 368 30.97 14.04 -100.58
N GLU A 369 30.22 15.12 -100.82
CA GLU A 369 29.74 16.03 -99.76
C GLU A 369 28.63 15.40 -98.89
N VAL A 370 27.73 14.60 -99.49
CA VAL A 370 26.61 13.97 -98.77
C VAL A 370 27.11 12.86 -97.83
N THR A 371 28.06 12.05 -98.29
CA THR A 371 28.68 10.98 -97.50
C THR A 371 29.44 11.54 -96.30
N GLN A 372 30.12 12.68 -96.48
CA GLN A 372 30.86 13.35 -95.42
C GLN A 372 29.95 13.97 -94.35
N MET A 373 28.78 14.49 -94.76
CA MET A 373 27.78 15.04 -93.83
C MET A 373 27.13 13.94 -92.96
N LEU A 374 26.78 12.78 -93.54
CA LEU A 374 26.26 11.64 -92.79
C LEU A 374 27.29 11.10 -91.78
N PHE A 375 28.54 10.94 -92.20
CA PHE A 375 29.62 10.47 -91.33
C PHE A 375 29.88 11.42 -90.13
N VAL A 376 29.74 12.73 -90.32
CA VAL A 376 29.85 13.71 -89.22
C VAL A 376 28.68 13.59 -88.24
N SER A 377 27.45 13.44 -88.75
CA SER A 377 26.25 13.25 -87.92
C SER A 377 26.32 11.97 -87.08
N GLU A 378 26.70 10.84 -87.69
CA GLU A 378 26.86 9.55 -87.01
C GLU A 378 27.97 9.60 -85.96
N LYS A 379 29.07 10.31 -86.24
CA LYS A 379 30.16 10.51 -85.28
C LYS A 379 29.75 11.35 -84.07
N GLN A 380 28.90 12.37 -84.27
CA GLN A 380 28.31 13.15 -83.18
C GLN A 380 27.33 12.30 -82.34
N ALA A 381 26.45 11.51 -82.98
CA ALA A 381 25.56 10.60 -82.27
C ALA A 381 26.34 9.56 -81.43
N ALA A 382 27.41 8.99 -81.99
CA ALA A 382 28.29 8.05 -81.30
C ALA A 382 29.12 8.70 -80.18
N GLU A 383 29.24 10.03 -80.15
CA GLU A 383 29.89 10.80 -79.07
C GLU A 383 28.90 11.09 -77.94
N VAL A 384 27.67 11.49 -78.27
CA VAL A 384 26.56 11.64 -77.30
C VAL A 384 26.29 10.33 -76.55
N LEU A 385 26.18 9.21 -77.27
CA LEU A 385 26.02 7.88 -76.67
C LEU A 385 27.21 7.51 -75.77
N ARG A 386 28.44 7.96 -76.09
CA ARG A 386 29.61 7.73 -75.24
C ARG A 386 29.57 8.55 -73.95
N SER A 387 29.12 9.80 -73.98
CA SER A 387 28.87 10.58 -72.76
C SER A 387 27.74 9.97 -71.92
N GLU A 388 26.63 9.56 -72.55
CA GLU A 388 25.49 8.98 -71.82
C GLU A 388 25.86 7.63 -71.16
N ILE A 389 26.65 6.79 -71.84
CA ILE A 389 27.25 5.58 -71.25
C ILE A 389 28.19 5.90 -70.09
N GLN A 390 28.89 7.03 -70.11
CA GLN A 390 29.78 7.45 -69.03
C GLN A 390 28.97 7.96 -67.82
N ASP A 391 27.94 8.75 -68.05
CA ASP A 391 27.04 9.29 -67.02
C ASP A 391 26.23 8.16 -66.35
N LEU A 392 25.67 7.24 -67.12
CA LEU A 392 25.00 6.04 -66.60
C LEU A 392 25.94 5.19 -65.72
N ARG A 393 27.24 5.13 -66.06
CA ARG A 393 28.25 4.41 -65.27
C ARG A 393 28.56 5.11 -63.95
N LEU A 394 28.56 6.45 -63.93
CA LEU A 394 28.69 7.25 -62.72
C LEU A 394 27.45 7.09 -61.81
N VAL A 395 26.25 7.12 -62.38
CA VAL A 395 24.98 6.89 -61.64
C VAL A 395 24.94 5.48 -61.04
N LEU A 396 25.32 4.45 -61.80
CA LEU A 396 25.41 3.08 -61.30
C LEU A 396 26.41 2.99 -60.14
N GLN A 397 27.59 3.59 -60.29
CA GLN A 397 28.62 3.59 -59.24
C GLN A 397 28.20 4.40 -58.00
N SER A 398 27.39 5.44 -58.13
CA SER A 398 26.81 6.13 -56.97
C SER A 398 25.74 5.27 -56.28
N SER A 399 24.91 4.57 -57.05
CA SER A 399 23.90 3.63 -56.52
C SER A 399 24.55 2.46 -55.77
N ASP A 400 25.64 1.89 -56.28
CA ASP A 400 26.40 0.84 -55.58
C ASP A 400 27.02 1.34 -54.25
N LYS A 401 27.51 2.59 -54.23
CA LYS A 401 28.02 3.23 -53.00
C LYS A 401 26.90 3.49 -51.99
N GLU A 402 25.73 3.92 -52.44
CA GLU A 402 24.57 4.13 -51.58
C GLU A 402 24.04 2.79 -51.04
N LEU A 403 23.89 1.78 -51.89
CA LEU A 403 23.44 0.43 -51.51
C LEU A 403 24.41 -0.24 -50.54
N THR A 404 25.72 -0.07 -50.71
CA THR A 404 26.72 -0.56 -49.73
C THR A 404 26.66 0.23 -48.43
N SER A 405 26.41 1.54 -48.45
CA SER A 405 26.17 2.37 -47.25
C SER A 405 24.93 1.90 -46.47
N VAL A 406 23.79 1.72 -47.16
CA VAL A 406 22.54 1.21 -46.56
C VAL A 406 22.74 -0.20 -45.99
N LYS A 407 23.45 -1.08 -46.71
CA LYS A 407 23.80 -2.43 -46.23
C LYS A 407 24.75 -2.43 -45.03
N ASN A 408 25.59 -1.41 -44.88
CA ASN A 408 26.40 -1.20 -43.67
C ASN A 408 25.52 -0.73 -42.52
N GLY A 409 24.66 0.28 -42.73
CA GLY A 409 23.72 0.77 -41.72
C GLY A 409 22.80 -0.32 -41.18
N LEU A 410 22.24 -1.17 -42.07
CA LEU A 410 21.41 -2.31 -41.66
C LEU A 410 22.19 -3.35 -40.82
N ARG A 411 23.48 -3.57 -41.12
CA ARG A 411 24.34 -4.46 -40.32
C ARG A 411 24.75 -3.84 -38.99
N GLU A 412 24.83 -2.52 -38.91
CA GLU A 412 25.07 -1.80 -37.66
C GLU A 412 23.84 -1.94 -36.75
N THR A 413 22.65 -1.57 -37.22
CA THR A 413 21.42 -1.68 -36.43
C THR A 413 21.07 -3.11 -36.03
N GLN A 414 21.39 -4.11 -36.88
CA GLN A 414 21.27 -5.52 -36.52
C GLN A 414 22.24 -5.92 -35.39
N ARG A 415 23.47 -5.37 -35.37
CA ARG A 415 24.44 -5.63 -34.30
C ARG A 415 24.02 -4.93 -33.00
N GLU A 416 23.62 -3.66 -33.08
CA GLU A 416 23.09 -2.90 -31.95
C GLU A 416 21.90 -3.65 -31.30
N HIS A 417 20.94 -4.12 -32.12
CA HIS A 417 19.83 -4.92 -31.61
C HIS A 417 20.27 -6.25 -30.97
N GLN A 418 21.26 -6.93 -31.54
CA GLN A 418 21.82 -8.16 -30.96
C GLN A 418 22.51 -7.90 -29.62
N GLU A 419 23.26 -6.80 -29.50
CA GLU A 419 23.92 -6.36 -28.26
C GLU A 419 22.89 -5.94 -27.19
N GLU A 420 21.83 -5.21 -27.59
CA GLU A 420 20.72 -4.87 -26.69
C GLU A 420 19.99 -6.12 -26.21
N MET A 421 19.70 -7.08 -27.09
CA MET A 421 19.08 -8.36 -26.75
C MET A 421 19.95 -9.15 -25.76
N SER A 422 21.27 -9.20 -25.98
CA SER A 422 22.23 -9.83 -25.07
C SER A 422 22.29 -9.11 -23.71
N ARG A 423 22.26 -7.77 -23.70
CA ARG A 423 22.23 -6.97 -22.46
C ARG A 423 20.92 -7.18 -21.68
N LEU A 424 19.77 -7.19 -22.35
CA LEU A 424 18.48 -7.45 -21.74
C LEU A 424 18.38 -8.87 -21.19
N SER A 425 18.90 -9.86 -21.92
CA SER A 425 19.00 -11.26 -21.45
C SER A 425 19.87 -11.39 -20.21
N SER A 426 21.06 -10.77 -20.19
CA SER A 426 21.95 -10.74 -19.02
C SER A 426 21.28 -10.07 -17.81
N ASN A 427 20.62 -8.93 -18.01
CA ASN A 427 19.87 -8.25 -16.96
C ASN A 427 18.71 -9.12 -16.43
N LEU A 428 17.96 -9.79 -17.31
CA LEU A 428 16.86 -10.69 -16.94
C LEU A 428 17.35 -11.84 -16.06
N ILE A 429 18.44 -12.50 -16.47
CA ILE A 429 19.09 -13.57 -15.67
C ILE A 429 19.56 -13.02 -14.31
N GLY A 430 20.17 -11.83 -14.29
CA GLY A 430 20.58 -11.17 -13.05
C GLY A 430 19.40 -10.90 -12.11
N THR A 431 18.27 -10.40 -12.64
CA THR A 431 17.05 -10.19 -11.84
C THR A 431 16.39 -11.48 -11.38
N GLN A 432 16.45 -12.55 -12.18
CA GLN A 432 15.94 -13.87 -11.79
C GLN A 432 16.75 -14.44 -10.63
N LEU A 433 18.09 -14.40 -10.71
CA LEU A 433 18.95 -14.88 -9.62
C LEU A 433 18.78 -14.05 -8.32
N GLN A 434 18.48 -12.76 -8.43
CA GLN A 434 18.10 -11.95 -7.26
C GLN A 434 16.75 -12.35 -6.68
N LEU A 435 15.75 -12.66 -7.52
CA LEU A 435 14.45 -13.17 -7.08
C LEU A 435 14.58 -14.53 -6.39
N ASP A 436 15.32 -15.47 -6.97
CA ASP A 436 15.59 -16.80 -6.41
C ASP A 436 16.30 -16.70 -5.05
N LYS A 437 17.24 -15.77 -4.90
CA LYS A 437 17.90 -15.48 -3.62
C LYS A 437 16.92 -14.99 -2.55
N VAL A 438 16.02 -14.07 -2.90
CA VAL A 438 14.99 -13.56 -1.97
C VAL A 438 13.98 -14.65 -1.61
N GLN A 439 13.65 -15.55 -2.53
CA GLN A 439 12.82 -16.72 -2.24
C GLN A 439 13.48 -17.66 -1.21
N LEU A 440 14.77 -17.96 -1.38
CA LEU A 440 15.53 -18.79 -0.43
C LEU A 440 15.62 -18.14 0.96
N GLU A 441 15.87 -16.83 1.03
CA GLU A 441 15.88 -16.06 2.29
C GLU A 441 14.50 -16.08 2.97
N TRP A 442 13.42 -16.02 2.18
CA TRP A 442 12.04 -16.13 2.68
C TRP A 442 11.72 -17.53 3.22
N GLU A 443 12.14 -18.60 2.53
CA GLU A 443 11.99 -19.97 3.01
C GLU A 443 12.75 -20.19 4.33
N GLN A 444 13.97 -19.67 4.44
CA GLN A 444 14.77 -19.75 5.67
C GLN A 444 14.11 -18.99 6.84
N LEU A 445 13.54 -17.81 6.59
CA LEU A 445 12.77 -17.06 7.59
C LEU A 445 11.48 -17.77 8.01
N LEU A 446 10.82 -18.48 7.08
CA LEU A 446 9.63 -19.27 7.37
C LEU A 446 9.95 -20.44 8.31
N GLU A 447 11.07 -21.13 8.09
CA GLU A 447 11.53 -22.23 8.94
C GLU A 447 11.98 -21.73 10.32
N GLN A 448 12.66 -20.57 10.39
CA GLN A 448 12.96 -19.90 11.66
C GLN A 448 11.69 -19.52 12.43
N HIS A 449 10.67 -18.98 11.75
CA HIS A 449 9.38 -18.70 12.40
C HIS A 449 8.71 -19.99 12.90
N ARG A 450 8.79 -21.09 12.14
CA ARG A 450 8.21 -22.38 12.52
C ARG A 450 8.87 -22.95 13.78
N THR A 451 10.20 -23.04 13.79
CA THR A 451 10.98 -23.49 14.96
C THR A 451 10.76 -22.61 16.19
N LEU A 452 10.67 -21.28 16.02
CA LEU A 452 10.37 -20.37 17.12
C LEU A 452 8.94 -20.58 17.66
N GLN A 453 7.95 -20.77 16.77
CA GLN A 453 6.57 -21.08 17.17
C GLN A 453 6.49 -22.40 17.96
N ASP A 454 7.14 -23.46 17.46
CA ASP A 454 7.19 -24.76 18.14
C ASP A 454 7.83 -24.62 19.55
N SER A 455 8.89 -23.81 19.68
CA SER A 455 9.52 -23.53 20.98
C SER A 455 8.64 -22.72 21.94
N PHE A 456 7.84 -21.78 21.40
CA PHE A 456 6.89 -21.00 22.19
C PHE A 456 5.74 -21.87 22.69
N ASP A 457 5.20 -22.75 21.84
CA ASP A 457 4.13 -23.66 22.21
C ASP A 457 4.61 -24.71 23.22
N GLN A 458 5.87 -25.16 23.13
CA GLN A 458 6.52 -25.99 24.17
C GLN A 458 6.64 -25.23 25.51
N LEU A 459 7.23 -24.03 25.52
CA LEU A 459 7.36 -23.23 26.75
C LEU A 459 6.01 -22.88 27.37
N GLN A 460 4.97 -22.67 26.55
CA GLN A 460 3.61 -22.45 27.04
C GLN A 460 3.01 -23.72 27.66
N ALA A 461 3.33 -24.91 27.15
CA ALA A 461 2.91 -26.18 27.75
C ALA A 461 3.63 -26.43 29.08
N GLU A 462 4.93 -26.18 29.15
CA GLU A 462 5.74 -26.27 30.38
C GLU A 462 5.23 -25.30 31.45
N ALA A 463 5.04 -24.01 31.12
CA ALA A 463 4.51 -23.02 32.07
C ALA A 463 3.09 -23.33 32.56
N LYS A 464 2.25 -24.00 31.76
CA LYS A 464 0.93 -24.49 32.20
C LYS A 464 1.08 -25.67 33.17
N PHE A 465 1.95 -26.61 32.86
CA PHE A 465 2.24 -27.77 33.71
C PHE A 465 2.76 -27.32 35.09
N ASP A 466 3.72 -26.40 35.13
CA ASP A 466 4.28 -25.85 36.37
C ASP A 466 3.21 -25.10 37.19
N ALA A 467 2.34 -24.34 36.52
CA ALA A 467 1.23 -23.64 37.19
C ALA A 467 0.19 -24.61 37.78
N ASP A 468 -0.15 -25.69 37.07
CA ASP A 468 -1.05 -26.73 37.57
C ASP A 468 -0.41 -27.54 38.70
N GLN A 469 0.90 -27.83 38.64
CA GLN A 469 1.64 -28.44 39.75
C GLN A 469 1.65 -27.55 40.99
N ALA A 470 2.04 -26.27 40.87
CA ALA A 470 2.06 -25.33 41.99
C ALA A 470 0.65 -25.14 42.60
N ARG A 471 -0.40 -25.19 41.77
CA ARG A 471 -1.79 -25.15 42.22
C ARG A 471 -2.20 -26.41 42.98
N GLN A 472 -1.71 -27.58 42.57
CA GLN A 472 -1.93 -28.84 43.28
C GLN A 472 -1.22 -28.83 44.65
N GLU A 473 0.04 -28.40 44.70
CA GLU A 473 0.81 -28.25 45.95
C GLU A 473 0.13 -27.26 46.94
N LEU A 474 -0.39 -26.13 46.43
CA LEU A 474 -1.20 -25.19 47.23
C LEU A 474 -2.52 -25.81 47.72
N CYS A 475 -3.16 -26.67 46.92
CA CYS A 475 -4.39 -27.36 47.31
C CYS A 475 -4.13 -28.38 48.43
N ASP A 476 -3.01 -29.09 48.36
CA ASP A 476 -2.65 -30.10 49.36
C ASP A 476 -2.16 -29.48 50.67
N THR A 477 -1.30 -28.46 50.62
CA THR A 477 -0.91 -27.68 51.82
C THR A 477 -2.10 -26.97 52.48
N GLN A 478 -3.08 -26.48 51.71
CA GLN A 478 -4.31 -25.93 52.26
C GLN A 478 -5.14 -26.97 53.04
N LYS A 479 -5.21 -28.22 52.55
CA LYS A 479 -5.88 -29.32 53.28
C LYS A 479 -5.17 -29.63 54.60
N GLU A 480 -3.84 -29.71 54.59
CA GLU A 480 -3.04 -29.90 55.81
C GLU A 480 -3.27 -28.78 56.82
N VAL A 481 -3.26 -27.52 56.37
CA VAL A 481 -3.55 -26.34 57.20
C VAL A 481 -4.95 -26.42 57.81
N ASP A 482 -5.98 -26.81 57.04
CA ASP A 482 -7.34 -26.91 57.55
C ASP A 482 -7.55 -28.12 58.48
N GLN A 483 -6.81 -29.22 58.27
CA GLN A 483 -6.74 -30.33 59.23
C GLN A 483 -6.11 -29.88 60.55
N LEU A 484 -4.96 -29.20 60.51
CA LEU A 484 -4.30 -28.68 61.71
C LEU A 484 -5.16 -27.65 62.47
N LYS A 485 -5.91 -26.80 61.76
CA LYS A 485 -6.90 -25.91 62.40
C LYS A 485 -8.00 -26.70 63.13
N ALA A 486 -8.49 -27.79 62.55
CA ALA A 486 -9.49 -28.62 63.19
C ALA A 486 -8.94 -29.29 64.47
N GLU A 487 -7.71 -29.80 64.43
CA GLU A 487 -7.01 -30.35 65.60
C GLU A 487 -6.81 -29.30 66.70
N VAL A 488 -6.41 -28.07 66.34
CA VAL A 488 -6.31 -26.94 67.29
C VAL A 488 -7.66 -26.60 67.91
N LEU A 489 -8.75 -26.55 67.12
CA LEU A 489 -10.10 -26.26 67.64
C LEU A 489 -10.57 -27.34 68.64
N VAL A 490 -10.25 -28.61 68.38
CA VAL A 490 -10.52 -29.72 69.33
C VAL A 490 -9.70 -29.55 70.61
N MET A 491 -8.42 -29.15 70.51
CA MET A 491 -7.58 -28.89 71.67
C MET A 491 -8.06 -27.68 72.48
N GLU A 492 -8.51 -26.60 71.83
CA GLU A 492 -9.07 -25.41 72.49
C GLU A 492 -10.37 -25.74 73.25
N THR A 493 -11.28 -26.50 72.64
CA THR A 493 -12.53 -26.92 73.30
C THR A 493 -12.28 -27.85 74.49
N LEU A 494 -11.31 -28.78 74.40
CA LEU A 494 -10.85 -29.59 75.53
C LEU A 494 -10.23 -28.75 76.65
N ASN A 495 -9.44 -27.72 76.31
CA ASN A 495 -8.86 -26.80 77.27
C ASN A 495 -9.94 -25.96 77.96
N PHE A 496 -10.93 -25.45 77.22
CA PHE A 496 -12.06 -24.71 77.76
C PHE A 496 -12.90 -25.57 78.72
N ALA A 497 -13.20 -26.82 78.35
CA ALA A 497 -13.85 -27.79 79.24
C ALA A 497 -13.02 -28.07 80.50
N THR A 498 -11.69 -28.16 80.37
CA THR A 498 -10.77 -28.35 81.50
C THR A 498 -10.76 -27.15 82.45
N ILE A 499 -10.78 -25.92 81.91
CA ILE A 499 -10.89 -24.68 82.70
C ILE A 499 -12.25 -24.62 83.41
N PHE A 500 -13.34 -24.95 82.71
CA PHE A 500 -14.68 -25.00 83.29
C PHE A 500 -14.77 -26.00 84.46
N LEU A 501 -14.25 -27.23 84.29
CA LEU A 501 -14.18 -28.24 85.35
C LEU A 501 -13.30 -27.80 86.53
N LYS A 502 -12.16 -27.14 86.28
CA LYS A 502 -11.32 -26.56 87.35
C LYS A 502 -12.07 -25.47 88.12
N SER A 503 -12.75 -24.57 87.41
CA SER A 503 -13.54 -23.49 88.02
C SER A 503 -14.69 -24.05 88.87
N GLY A 504 -15.45 -25.04 88.35
CA GLY A 504 -16.50 -25.73 89.10
C GLY A 504 -15.98 -26.42 90.36
N ARG A 505 -14.77 -27.02 90.33
CA ARG A 505 -14.13 -27.61 91.52
C ARG A 505 -13.68 -26.56 92.54
N VAL A 506 -13.30 -25.35 92.11
CA VAL A 506 -13.02 -24.21 93.01
C VAL A 506 -14.31 -23.67 93.62
N PHE A 507 -15.38 -23.53 92.84
CA PHE A 507 -16.69 -23.11 93.32
C PHE A 507 -17.22 -24.08 94.39
N LEU A 508 -17.20 -25.39 94.11
CA LEU A 508 -17.63 -26.41 95.07
C LEU A 508 -16.76 -26.41 96.34
N LYS A 509 -15.44 -26.19 96.22
CA LYS A 509 -14.56 -26.00 97.38
C LYS A 509 -14.93 -24.76 98.20
N LEU A 510 -15.26 -23.64 97.56
CA LEU A 510 -15.65 -22.40 98.23
C LEU A 510 -17.03 -22.53 98.90
N GLU A 511 -17.94 -23.30 98.32
CA GLU A 511 -19.25 -23.62 98.87
C GLU A 511 -19.13 -24.55 100.10
N ILE A 512 -18.24 -25.55 100.05
CA ILE A 512 -17.86 -26.36 101.21
C ILE A 512 -17.15 -25.51 102.28
N LEU A 513 -16.28 -24.57 101.89
CA LEU A 513 -15.60 -23.68 102.84
C LEU A 513 -16.62 -22.76 103.56
N LYS A 514 -17.58 -22.20 102.82
CA LYS A 514 -18.70 -21.43 103.39
C LYS A 514 -19.56 -22.28 104.31
N ALA A 515 -19.84 -23.53 103.97
CA ALA A 515 -20.56 -24.46 104.83
C ALA A 515 -19.79 -24.79 106.13
N ALA A 516 -18.45 -24.76 106.10
CA ALA A 516 -17.61 -24.88 107.29
C ALA A 516 -17.57 -23.56 108.10
N GLU A 517 -17.45 -22.41 107.45
CA GLU A 517 -17.46 -21.08 108.08
C GLU A 517 -18.82 -20.73 108.72
N THR A 518 -19.93 -21.29 108.22
CA THR A 518 -21.24 -21.18 108.88
C THR A 518 -21.34 -21.88 110.25
N LEU A 519 -20.29 -22.58 110.71
CA LEU A 519 -20.22 -23.11 112.07
C LEU A 519 -19.35 -22.27 113.03
N THR A 520 -18.63 -21.26 112.55
CA THR A 520 -17.77 -20.39 113.39
C THR A 520 -17.76 -18.94 112.91
N MET A 521 -18.88 -18.24 113.09
CA MET A 521 -18.96 -16.78 112.89
C MET A 521 -19.83 -16.11 113.96
N HIS A 522 -19.20 -15.65 115.05
CA HIS A 522 -19.77 -14.60 115.89
C HIS A 522 -18.68 -13.83 116.67
N SER A 523 -17.86 -13.01 115.99
CA SER A 523 -16.84 -12.17 116.67
C SER A 523 -16.35 -10.99 115.81
N TYR A 524 -16.98 -9.83 116.02
CA TYR A 524 -16.46 -8.45 115.82
C TYR A 524 -16.10 -7.92 114.43
N LEU A 525 -16.92 -6.96 113.99
CA LEU A 525 -16.52 -5.77 113.22
C LEU A 525 -15.51 -4.92 114.02
N SER A 526 -14.39 -4.47 113.41
CA SER A 526 -13.68 -3.26 113.86
C SER A 526 -12.59 -2.75 112.88
N VAL A 527 -12.42 -1.41 112.81
CA VAL A 527 -11.23 -0.64 112.34
C VAL A 527 -10.95 -0.61 110.81
N LEU A 528 -11.23 0.48 110.06
CA LEU A 528 -10.46 1.76 109.84
C LEU A 528 -9.40 1.62 108.69
N LEU A 529 -9.58 2.17 107.48
CA LEU A 529 -9.41 3.57 106.99
C LEU A 529 -7.96 4.11 106.92
N PHE A 530 -7.39 4.23 105.70
CA PHE A 530 -6.30 5.11 105.18
C PHE A 530 -5.83 4.57 103.80
N LEU A 531 -5.22 5.25 102.81
CA LEU A 531 -4.90 6.67 102.47
C LEU A 531 -5.53 6.98 101.06
N LEU A 532 -5.62 8.17 100.44
CA LEU A 532 -4.95 9.49 100.43
C LEU A 532 -3.73 9.65 99.49
N GLN A 533 -3.91 10.31 98.32
CA GLN A 533 -3.00 11.36 97.79
C GLN A 533 -3.49 12.08 96.52
N THR A 534 -3.20 13.38 96.44
CA THR A 534 -3.16 14.26 95.24
C THR A 534 -1.70 14.74 95.04
N PRO A 535 -1.29 15.35 93.89
CA PRO A 535 -1.45 16.81 93.67
C PRO A 535 -1.55 17.27 92.19
N CYS A 536 -1.61 18.60 91.98
CA CYS A 536 -1.80 19.30 90.69
C CYS A 536 -0.49 19.80 90.03
N GLY A 537 -0.60 20.32 88.79
CA GLY A 537 0.39 21.20 88.14
C GLY A 537 -0.13 21.86 86.87
N PHE A 538 0.07 23.17 86.68
CA PHE A 538 -0.47 23.98 85.57
C PHE A 538 0.59 24.98 85.08
N GLY A 539 0.73 25.23 83.76
CA GLY A 539 1.60 26.30 83.26
C GLY A 539 2.09 26.23 81.81
N SER A 540 1.27 26.68 80.84
CA SER A 540 1.68 27.19 79.51
C SER A 540 0.48 27.91 78.88
N PHE A 541 0.64 29.14 78.39
CA PHE A 541 -0.44 29.84 77.66
C PHE A 541 0.03 30.97 76.72
N ASN A 542 1.20 31.56 76.94
CA ASN A 542 1.73 32.64 76.09
C ASN A 542 2.58 32.18 74.90
N ARG A 543 2.96 30.89 74.82
CA ARG A 543 3.72 30.35 73.68
C ARG A 543 2.79 29.99 72.52
N ASP A 544 1.65 29.40 72.87
CA ASP A 544 0.66 28.84 71.96
C ASP A 544 0.06 29.88 71.00
N LEU A 545 -0.20 31.12 71.46
CA LEU A 545 -0.87 32.14 70.64
C LEU A 545 -0.02 32.61 69.44
N THR A 546 1.30 32.72 69.61
CA THR A 546 2.22 33.10 68.51
C THR A 546 2.36 31.97 67.50
N GLU A 547 2.49 30.72 67.97
CA GLU A 547 2.54 29.53 67.10
C GLU A 547 1.23 29.39 66.28
N VAL A 548 0.07 29.72 66.86
CA VAL A 548 -1.23 29.70 66.17
C VAL A 548 -1.31 30.77 65.05
N LEU A 549 -0.81 31.99 65.28
CA LEU A 549 -0.84 33.05 64.26
C LEU A 549 0.09 32.76 63.07
N GLU A 550 1.32 32.32 63.33
CA GLU A 550 2.22 31.88 62.25
C GLU A 550 1.67 30.66 61.49
N SER A 551 0.95 29.77 62.17
CA SER A 551 0.27 28.65 61.53
C SER A 551 -0.81 29.10 60.56
N GLN A 552 -1.64 30.08 60.95
CA GLN A 552 -2.68 30.64 60.08
C GLN A 552 -2.10 31.38 58.86
N GLU A 553 -1.01 32.14 59.02
CA GLU A 553 -0.36 32.83 57.90
C GLU A 553 0.26 31.83 56.90
N ARG A 554 0.96 30.80 57.41
CA ARG A 554 1.44 29.68 56.58
C ARG A 554 0.29 28.96 55.86
N GLU A 555 -0.86 28.78 56.51
CA GLU A 555 -2.01 28.14 55.85
C GLU A 555 -2.65 29.03 54.77
N LEU A 556 -2.74 30.35 54.99
CA LEU A 556 -3.21 31.28 53.97
C LEU A 556 -2.28 31.32 52.75
N GLU A 557 -0.97 31.29 52.94
CA GLU A 557 -0.02 31.27 51.84
C GLU A 557 0.00 29.93 51.08
N ASN A 558 -0.18 28.81 51.80
CA ASN A 558 -0.44 27.50 51.19
C ASN A 558 -1.74 27.51 50.36
N ARG A 559 -2.80 28.17 50.82
CA ARG A 559 -4.06 28.32 50.07
C ARG A 559 -3.90 29.18 48.82
N ARG A 560 -3.15 30.28 48.86
CA ARG A 560 -2.79 31.10 47.69
C ARG A 560 -1.95 30.32 46.68
N SER A 561 -0.92 29.63 47.15
CA SER A 561 -0.06 28.76 46.31
C SER A 561 -0.87 27.65 45.64
N SER A 562 -1.82 27.05 46.37
CA SER A 562 -2.76 26.05 45.86
C SER A 562 -3.71 26.63 44.80
N MET A 563 -4.25 27.83 45.04
CA MET A 563 -5.13 28.54 44.10
C MET A 563 -4.40 28.86 42.78
N MET A 564 -3.21 29.44 42.83
CA MET A 564 -2.41 29.74 41.63
C MET A 564 -2.02 28.46 40.87
N THR A 565 -1.75 27.37 41.59
CA THR A 565 -1.51 26.05 40.95
C THR A 565 -2.76 25.52 40.26
N MET A 566 -3.95 25.73 40.83
CA MET A 566 -5.23 25.36 40.22
C MET A 566 -5.52 26.19 38.97
N GLU A 567 -5.29 27.51 39.01
CA GLU A 567 -5.47 28.41 37.86
C GLU A 567 -4.57 28.02 36.68
N LEU A 568 -3.29 27.70 36.94
CA LEU A 568 -2.37 27.20 35.93
C LEU A 568 -2.88 25.90 35.29
N LEU A 569 -3.39 24.96 36.10
CA LEU A 569 -3.96 23.69 35.61
C LEU A 569 -5.24 23.92 34.80
N LEU A 570 -6.08 24.89 35.17
CA LEU A 570 -7.29 25.24 34.41
C LEU A 570 -6.94 25.89 33.07
N ALA A 571 -5.95 26.78 33.03
CA ALA A 571 -5.43 27.36 31.80
C ALA A 571 -4.84 26.29 30.87
N GLU A 572 -4.02 25.37 31.41
CA GLU A 572 -3.42 24.28 30.64
C GLU A 572 -4.49 23.31 30.10
N LEU A 573 -5.50 22.94 30.91
CA LEU A 573 -6.64 22.13 30.48
C LEU A 573 -7.49 22.80 29.39
N ASN A 574 -7.71 24.12 29.47
CA ASN A 574 -8.43 24.86 28.43
C ASN A 574 -7.62 24.93 27.12
N SER A 575 -6.29 25.08 27.20
CA SER A 575 -5.42 25.02 26.02
C SER A 575 -5.43 23.63 25.35
N GLU A 576 -5.38 22.56 26.16
CA GLU A 576 -5.46 21.18 25.67
C GLU A 576 -6.84 20.89 25.03
N ARG A 577 -7.91 21.45 25.60
CA ARG A 577 -9.26 21.36 25.03
C ARG A 577 -9.37 22.08 23.68
N SER A 578 -8.75 23.25 23.52
CA SER A 578 -8.72 23.96 22.23
C SER A 578 -7.99 23.12 21.18
N ALA A 579 -6.77 22.66 21.48
CA ALA A 579 -5.97 21.83 20.58
C ALA A 579 -6.69 20.53 20.18
N LYS A 580 -7.41 19.89 21.12
CA LYS A 580 -8.23 18.70 20.82
C LYS A 580 -9.43 19.02 19.92
N ASN A 581 -10.07 20.19 20.07
CA ASN A 581 -11.16 20.60 19.17
C ASN A 581 -10.65 20.83 17.74
N GLU A 582 -9.49 21.49 17.58
CA GLU A 582 -8.85 21.67 16.27
C GLU A 582 -8.49 20.34 15.62
N GLU A 583 -7.94 19.39 16.38
CA GLU A 583 -7.60 18.06 15.87
C GLU A 583 -8.86 17.24 15.50
N ILE A 584 -9.94 17.34 16.27
CA ILE A 584 -11.25 16.76 15.91
C ILE A 584 -11.76 17.35 14.57
N GLN A 585 -11.54 18.64 14.32
CA GLN A 585 -11.95 19.27 13.08
C GLN A 585 -11.10 18.78 11.88
N ARG A 586 -9.77 18.69 12.03
CA ARG A 586 -8.89 18.07 11.01
C ARG A 586 -9.26 16.63 10.71
N LEU A 587 -9.60 15.84 11.73
CA LEU A 587 -10.01 14.44 11.55
C LEU A 587 -11.32 14.33 10.75
N LYS A 588 -12.30 15.21 11.00
CA LYS A 588 -13.54 15.28 10.21
C LYS A 588 -13.28 15.65 8.76
N GLU A 589 -12.41 16.64 8.50
CA GLU A 589 -12.01 17.02 7.14
C GLU A 589 -11.31 15.86 6.42
N ASN A 590 -10.40 15.16 7.10
CA ASN A 590 -9.73 13.97 6.55
C ASN A 590 -10.73 12.85 6.21
N GLU A 591 -11.74 12.64 7.05
CA GLU A 591 -12.80 11.65 6.84
C GLU A 591 -13.68 11.99 5.61
N VAL A 592 -13.96 13.28 5.37
CA VAL A 592 -14.66 13.74 4.15
C VAL A 592 -13.79 13.51 2.91
N LEU A 593 -12.50 13.87 2.96
CA LEU A 593 -11.56 13.64 1.86
C LEU A 593 -11.38 12.14 1.54
N ARG A 594 -11.34 11.27 2.56
CA ARG A 594 -11.32 9.80 2.37
C ARG A 594 -12.56 9.32 1.61
N ARG A 595 -13.76 9.76 1.99
CA ARG A 595 -15.02 9.42 1.29
C ARG A 595 -15.04 9.93 -0.16
N GLN A 596 -14.43 11.07 -0.45
CA GLN A 596 -14.30 11.58 -1.83
C GLN A 596 -13.33 10.72 -2.66
N ASN A 597 -12.15 10.40 -2.11
CA ASN A 597 -11.18 9.50 -2.76
C ASN A 597 -11.76 8.10 -3.00
N GLU A 598 -12.57 7.59 -2.08
CA GLU A 598 -13.26 6.30 -2.21
C GLU A 598 -14.21 6.29 -3.43
N LYS A 599 -15.05 7.34 -3.59
CA LYS A 599 -15.93 7.50 -4.76
C LYS A 599 -15.15 7.62 -6.08
N LEU A 600 -14.10 8.45 -6.10
CA LEU A 600 -13.24 8.61 -7.28
C LEU A 600 -12.54 7.30 -7.66
N SER A 601 -12.11 6.50 -6.68
CA SER A 601 -11.54 5.18 -6.90
C SER A 601 -12.55 4.20 -7.51
N GLU A 602 -13.81 4.23 -7.08
CA GLU A 602 -14.89 3.40 -7.65
C GLU A 602 -15.25 3.80 -9.09
N GLU A 603 -15.20 5.09 -9.44
CA GLU A 603 -15.41 5.55 -10.82
C GLU A 603 -14.22 5.22 -11.74
N ASN A 604 -12.99 5.37 -11.24
CA ASN A 604 -11.78 4.94 -11.96
C ASN A 604 -11.76 3.41 -12.19
N GLY A 605 -12.25 2.62 -11.23
CA GLY A 605 -12.40 1.16 -11.39
C GLY A 605 -13.32 0.79 -12.56
N LYS A 606 -14.43 1.52 -12.75
CA LYS A 606 -15.34 1.33 -13.90
C LYS A 606 -14.66 1.65 -15.23
N LEU A 607 -13.89 2.75 -15.29
CA LEU A 607 -13.08 3.12 -16.47
C LEU A 607 -12.08 2.03 -16.87
N VAL A 608 -11.33 1.49 -15.91
CA VAL A 608 -10.32 0.46 -16.14
C VAL A 608 -10.98 -0.85 -16.60
N GLY A 609 -12.13 -1.23 -16.03
CA GLY A 609 -12.86 -2.46 -16.36
C GLY A 609 -13.43 -2.54 -17.79
N HIS A 610 -13.59 -1.42 -18.50
CA HIS A 610 -14.05 -1.42 -19.89
C HIS A 610 -12.99 -2.00 -20.85
N LYS A 611 -13.29 -3.17 -21.44
CA LYS A 611 -12.40 -3.86 -22.41
C LYS A 611 -12.44 -3.25 -23.82
N ASN A 612 -13.47 -2.47 -24.16
CA ASN A 612 -13.65 -1.88 -25.49
C ASN A 612 -13.38 -0.36 -25.44
N HIS A 613 -12.52 0.13 -26.35
CA HIS A 613 -12.19 1.55 -26.46
C HIS A 613 -13.41 2.45 -26.70
N LYS A 614 -14.41 2.00 -27.46
CA LYS A 614 -15.66 2.75 -27.67
C LYS A 614 -16.42 2.98 -26.37
N GLN A 615 -16.52 1.95 -25.51
CA GLN A 615 -17.15 2.06 -24.19
C GLN A 615 -16.36 2.98 -23.26
N ARG A 616 -15.03 2.92 -23.26
CA ARG A 616 -14.18 3.87 -22.52
C ARG A 616 -14.42 5.31 -22.96
N ILE A 617 -14.51 5.57 -24.27
CA ILE A 617 -14.75 6.90 -24.82
C ILE A 617 -16.16 7.40 -24.44
N GLU A 618 -17.20 6.59 -24.60
CA GLU A 618 -18.58 6.95 -24.22
C GLU A 618 -18.69 7.25 -22.71
N TYR A 619 -18.05 6.46 -21.85
CA TYR A 619 -18.04 6.69 -20.40
C TYR A 619 -17.21 7.93 -20.01
N LEU A 620 -16.06 8.18 -20.66
CA LEU A 620 -15.28 9.42 -20.50
C LEU A 620 -16.06 10.67 -20.91
N VAL A 621 -16.80 10.63 -22.03
CA VAL A 621 -17.64 11.74 -22.49
C VAL A 621 -18.78 12.00 -21.49
N LYS A 622 -19.39 10.94 -20.94
CA LYS A 622 -20.40 11.06 -19.88
C LYS A 622 -19.82 11.71 -18.62
N LEU A 623 -18.73 11.17 -18.08
CA LEU A 623 -18.04 11.72 -16.91
C LEU A 623 -17.61 13.18 -17.11
N LYS A 624 -17.14 13.54 -18.30
CA LYS A 624 -16.77 14.93 -18.62
C LYS A 624 -17.97 15.87 -18.56
N LYS A 625 -19.13 15.43 -19.08
CA LYS A 625 -20.39 16.19 -19.06
C LYS A 625 -20.96 16.34 -17.65
N ASP A 626 -20.90 15.27 -16.86
CA ASP A 626 -21.35 15.28 -15.47
C ASP A 626 -20.42 16.13 -14.58
N ASN A 627 -19.10 16.13 -14.81
CA ASN A 627 -18.16 17.05 -14.16
C ASN A 627 -18.45 18.52 -14.49
N THR A 628 -18.70 18.89 -15.76
CA THR A 628 -19.06 20.28 -16.10
C THR A 628 -20.33 20.74 -15.37
N ARG A 629 -21.34 19.88 -15.23
CA ARG A 629 -22.55 20.19 -14.46
C ARG A 629 -22.28 20.40 -12.98
N LEU A 630 -21.49 19.50 -12.37
CA LEU A 630 -21.10 19.64 -10.96
C LEU A 630 -20.23 20.89 -10.72
N GLN A 631 -19.45 21.31 -11.71
CA GLN A 631 -18.65 22.54 -11.64
C GLN A 631 -19.53 23.79 -11.69
N GLU A 632 -20.51 23.85 -12.62
CA GLU A 632 -21.54 24.91 -12.65
C GLU A 632 -22.37 24.98 -11.36
N GLU A 633 -22.70 23.82 -10.75
CA GLU A 633 -23.46 23.74 -9.50
C GLU A 633 -22.62 24.19 -8.28
N ASN A 634 -21.32 23.84 -8.25
CA ASN A 634 -20.40 24.34 -7.24
C ASN A 634 -20.17 25.86 -7.34
N GLU A 635 -20.13 26.43 -8.54
CA GLU A 635 -20.05 27.88 -8.73
C GLU A 635 -21.31 28.58 -8.21
N LYS A 636 -22.51 28.04 -8.49
CA LYS A 636 -23.77 28.54 -7.92
C LYS A 636 -23.76 28.51 -6.40
N LEU A 637 -23.43 27.36 -5.79
CA LEU A 637 -23.37 27.23 -4.33
C LEU A 637 -22.32 28.16 -3.70
N ARG A 638 -21.20 28.43 -4.38
CA ARG A 638 -20.22 29.44 -3.94
C ARG A 638 -20.79 30.86 -3.97
N THR A 639 -21.55 31.22 -5.01
CA THR A 639 -22.23 32.53 -5.05
C THR A 639 -23.32 32.66 -3.99
N GLU A 640 -24.08 31.60 -3.72
CA GLU A 640 -25.13 31.57 -2.69
C GLU A 640 -24.55 31.65 -1.25
N ILE A 641 -23.45 30.94 -0.98
CA ILE A 641 -22.71 31.05 0.30
C ILE A 641 -22.10 32.44 0.48
N SER A 642 -21.67 33.11 -0.60
CA SER A 642 -21.20 34.51 -0.52
C SER A 642 -22.35 35.43 -0.10
N LEU A 643 -23.49 35.35 -0.78
CA LEU A 643 -24.68 36.15 -0.48
C LEU A 643 -25.14 35.95 0.98
N MET A 644 -25.26 34.71 1.46
CA MET A 644 -25.64 34.43 2.85
C MET A 644 -24.62 34.92 3.89
N ARG A 645 -23.33 35.00 3.53
CA ARG A 645 -22.28 35.55 4.41
C ARG A 645 -22.36 37.07 4.49
N ASP A 646 -22.74 37.73 3.40
CA ASP A 646 -22.94 39.17 3.35
C ASP A 646 -24.23 39.57 4.10
N ASP A 647 -25.30 38.78 3.99
CA ASP A 647 -26.55 38.98 4.76
C ASP A 647 -26.37 38.81 6.28
N SER A 648 -25.48 37.90 6.72
CA SER A 648 -25.22 37.67 8.14
C SER A 648 -24.28 38.69 8.80
N ALA A 649 -23.73 39.63 8.03
CA ALA A 649 -22.97 40.78 8.55
C ALA A 649 -23.86 41.95 9.01
N ILE A 650 -25.19 41.85 8.88
CA ILE A 650 -26.16 42.96 9.10
C ILE A 650 -26.93 42.80 10.43
N LEU A 651 -26.31 42.24 11.48
CA LEU A 651 -26.88 42.19 12.84
C LEU A 651 -26.06 43.07 13.81
N PRO A 652 -26.67 44.08 14.46
CA PRO A 652 -25.94 45.04 15.29
C PRO A 652 -25.49 44.45 16.64
N PRO A 653 -24.36 44.94 17.20
CA PRO A 653 -23.61 44.26 18.27
C PRO A 653 -24.11 44.55 19.69
N ASP A 654 -25.43 44.60 19.91
CA ASP A 654 -26.05 45.06 21.17
C ASP A 654 -26.89 43.96 21.87
N MET A 655 -26.54 42.69 21.62
CA MET A 655 -27.31 41.49 22.04
C MET A 655 -26.42 40.28 22.42
N MET A 656 -25.24 40.51 23.03
CA MET A 656 -24.45 39.48 23.75
C MET A 656 -23.94 40.01 25.09
#